data_AF-A0A8C5HCC4-F1
#
_entry.id   AF-A0A8C5HCC4-F1
#
_cell.length_a   1.000
_cell.length_b   1.000
_cell.length_c   1.000
_cell.angle_alpha   90.00
_cell.angle_beta   90.00
_cell.angle_gamma   90.00
#
_symmetry.space_group_name_H-M   'P 1'
#
loop_
_entity.id
_entity.type
_entity.pdbx_description
1 polymer ?
#
loop_
_entity_poly.entity_id
_entity_poly.type
_entity_poly.pdbx_seq_one_letter_code
_entity_poly.pdbx_strand_id
1 'polypeptide(L)'
;SGSASSPAADLKLQFAPFISALEAGFWHQLTQKKLNDYRLDESPKSIKGYYSNGDPVGLPTRLTLEYSAFDIDGPTPARCCPAFGTLYNTNTIDAFKDTDKKALLEKEAKEIWEAIQSGAAIKNPSILCRFILLTFADLKKYNFYYWFCFPALCFPEGLKLNQRPALLEQIFSAKQIAALQEAYDDMCVNGGGNACPFFLMKVSENAVHMAPLADWETFFPDTKKVTVGVYDPCTLSQHPGWPLRNLLVLLANQWGSKVDTVQILCFRDRTLQGDRSVNHSIVFQVKLPELPNSSVCPKSVGWEKNAKGAMGPRIVNLSECMDPKRLAESSVDLNLKLMKWRLVPSLDLDKVINTKCLLLGAGTLGCNVARTLMGWGVRHITFVDNAKISYSNPVRQPLYEFEDCFGGGKSKAIAAVDRLTKIFPGVNAEGYNMSIPMPGHPVNFSQATLSQAQRDVEQLEKLIAEHDVVFLLMDTRESRWLPTVLAASKQKLVVNAALGFDTFVVMRHGLKKTAISQSVPCGADSSASCSSASSSMSTSAGSAPIVPGSSLFSNIPGHKLGCYFCNDVVAPGDSTRDRTLDQQCTVSRPGLAMIAGALAVELMVSILQHSEGGYAIASSSDDRMNEPPTSLGLVPHQIRGFLSRFDNVLPASLAFDKCTACSPTVLEHYEKEGFNFLSKVFNSSHSFLEDLTGLTLLHQETQAAEVNYNLCMETKNL
;
A
#
# COMPACT_ATOMS: atom_id res chain seq x y z
N SER A 1 -16.80 -43.70 51.23
CA SER A 1 -17.95 -42.95 51.77
C SER A 1 -18.56 -42.10 50.67
N GLY A 2 -19.72 -42.53 50.15
CA GLY A 2 -20.72 -41.70 49.47
C GLY A 2 -20.35 -41.00 48.16
N SER A 3 -20.23 -41.72 47.04
CA SER A 3 -20.44 -41.10 45.72
C SER A 3 -21.95 -40.94 45.49
N ALA A 4 -22.48 -39.78 45.84
CA ALA A 4 -23.86 -39.42 45.51
C ALA A 4 -24.02 -39.41 43.98
N SER A 5 -24.77 -40.38 43.46
CA SER A 5 -25.29 -40.36 42.09
C SER A 5 -26.21 -39.16 41.94
N SER A 6 -25.73 -38.09 41.29
CA SER A 6 -26.61 -36.99 40.88
C SER A 6 -27.66 -37.54 39.91
N PRO A 7 -28.96 -37.25 40.10
CA PRO A 7 -30.00 -37.74 39.23
C PRO A 7 -29.74 -37.25 37.79
N ALA A 8 -29.94 -38.13 36.81
CA ALA A 8 -29.76 -37.84 35.40
C ALA A 8 -30.65 -36.65 34.98
N ALA A 9 -30.05 -35.46 34.94
CA ALA A 9 -30.67 -34.29 34.33
C ALA A 9 -30.98 -34.61 32.86
N ASP A 10 -32.18 -34.25 32.40
CA ASP A 10 -32.65 -34.38 31.01
C ASP A 10 -31.58 -33.90 30.00
N LEU A 11 -30.78 -34.82 29.45
CA LEU A 11 -29.71 -34.53 28.50
C LEU A 11 -30.33 -34.14 27.16
N LYS A 12 -30.35 -32.85 26.84
CA LYS A 12 -30.84 -32.34 25.54
C LYS A 12 -29.74 -32.39 24.48
N LEU A 13 -30.10 -32.83 23.27
CA LEU A 13 -29.18 -32.84 22.13
C LEU A 13 -28.93 -31.41 21.63
N GLN A 14 -27.66 -31.01 21.59
CA GLN A 14 -27.20 -29.73 21.04
C GLN A 14 -26.33 -29.97 19.80
N PHE A 15 -26.36 -29.05 18.86
CA PHE A 15 -25.69 -29.17 17.55
C PHE A 15 -24.70 -28.04 17.35
N ALA A 16 -23.54 -28.36 16.77
CA ALA A 16 -22.59 -27.34 16.32
C ALA A 16 -23.09 -26.69 15.03
N PRO A 17 -23.25 -25.36 14.97
CA PRO A 17 -23.67 -24.67 13.75
C PRO A 17 -22.59 -24.68 12.68
N PHE A 18 -23.02 -24.66 11.41
CA PHE A 18 -22.13 -24.35 10.30
C PHE A 18 -21.57 -22.93 10.45
N ILE A 19 -20.31 -22.79 10.04
CA ILE A 19 -19.61 -21.52 9.88
C ILE A 19 -19.28 -21.37 8.40
N SER A 20 -19.60 -20.21 7.84
CA SER A 20 -19.28 -19.91 6.45
C SER A 20 -17.78 -19.69 6.24
N ALA A 21 -17.24 -20.22 5.15
CA ALA A 21 -15.87 -19.99 4.68
C ALA A 21 -15.92 -19.57 3.20
N LEU A 22 -15.71 -18.29 2.90
CA LEU A 22 -15.71 -17.79 1.52
C LEU A 22 -14.28 -17.44 1.10
N GLU A 23 -13.84 -17.98 -0.02
CA GLU A 23 -12.53 -17.65 -0.58
C GLU A 23 -12.57 -16.35 -1.39
N ALA A 24 -11.41 -15.71 -1.56
CA ALA A 24 -11.29 -14.51 -2.41
C ALA A 24 -11.79 -14.76 -3.84
N GLY A 25 -11.58 -15.99 -4.36
CA GLY A 25 -12.06 -16.40 -5.68
C GLY A 25 -13.58 -16.31 -5.84
N PHE A 26 -14.35 -16.60 -4.79
CA PHE A 26 -15.81 -16.44 -4.80
C PHE A 26 -16.20 -14.97 -5.04
N TRP A 27 -15.59 -14.03 -4.32
CA TRP A 27 -15.89 -12.61 -4.41
C TRP A 27 -15.50 -12.01 -5.75
N HIS A 28 -14.38 -12.48 -6.31
CA HIS A 28 -13.96 -12.12 -7.66
C HIS A 28 -15.00 -12.56 -8.69
N GLN A 29 -15.47 -13.81 -8.60
CA GLN A 29 -16.50 -14.34 -9.50
C GLN A 29 -17.84 -13.64 -9.33
N LEU A 30 -18.26 -13.35 -8.10
CA LEU A 30 -19.48 -12.57 -7.82
C LEU A 30 -19.39 -11.18 -8.45
N THR A 31 -18.23 -10.52 -8.36
CA THR A 31 -17.99 -9.20 -8.97
C THR A 31 -18.15 -9.25 -10.48
N GLN A 32 -17.50 -10.22 -11.14
CA GLN A 32 -17.60 -10.40 -12.58
C GLN A 32 -19.05 -10.70 -13.02
N LYS A 33 -19.72 -11.64 -12.35
CA LYS A 33 -21.12 -11.98 -12.60
C LYS A 33 -22.03 -10.78 -12.39
N LYS A 34 -21.82 -9.98 -11.34
CA LYS A 34 -22.65 -8.81 -11.05
C LYS A 34 -22.49 -7.72 -12.12
N LEU A 35 -21.27 -7.47 -12.60
CA LEU A 35 -21.01 -6.45 -13.62
C LEU A 35 -21.47 -6.87 -15.02
N ASN A 36 -21.19 -8.11 -15.41
CA ASN A 36 -21.35 -8.54 -16.80
C ASN A 36 -22.72 -9.19 -17.05
N ASP A 37 -23.17 -10.04 -16.12
CA ASP A 37 -24.31 -10.93 -16.31
C ASP A 37 -25.57 -10.40 -15.61
N TYR A 38 -25.50 -10.19 -14.30
CA TYR A 38 -26.68 -9.84 -13.48
C TYR A 38 -27.07 -8.37 -13.62
N ARG A 39 -26.09 -7.46 -13.68
CA ARG A 39 -26.32 -6.01 -13.74
C ARG A 39 -27.25 -5.57 -12.60
N LEU A 40 -28.44 -5.05 -12.92
CA LEU A 40 -29.45 -4.62 -11.95
C LEU A 40 -30.35 -5.75 -11.44
N ASP A 41 -30.25 -6.96 -12.01
CA ASP A 41 -31.03 -8.11 -11.59
C ASP A 41 -30.67 -8.53 -10.16
N GLU A 42 -31.69 -8.62 -9.31
CA GLU A 42 -31.63 -9.10 -7.92
C GLU A 42 -32.34 -10.46 -7.76
N SER A 43 -32.77 -11.09 -8.86
CA SER A 43 -33.42 -12.39 -8.79
C SER A 43 -32.48 -13.44 -8.16
N PRO A 44 -33.02 -14.37 -7.36
CA PRO A 44 -32.21 -15.33 -6.63
C PRO A 44 -31.43 -16.23 -7.59
N LYS A 45 -30.16 -16.49 -7.27
CA LYS A 45 -29.27 -17.34 -8.09
C LYS A 45 -28.91 -18.60 -7.33
N SER A 46 -28.91 -19.74 -8.01
CA SER A 46 -28.45 -20.99 -7.42
C SER A 46 -26.93 -21.01 -7.37
N ILE A 47 -26.38 -21.43 -6.24
CA ILE A 47 -24.95 -21.59 -5.99
C ILE A 47 -24.69 -22.93 -5.30
N LYS A 48 -23.48 -23.47 -5.47
CA LYS A 48 -23.06 -24.74 -4.88
C LYS A 48 -21.82 -24.52 -4.02
N GLY A 49 -21.91 -24.92 -2.76
CA GLY A 49 -20.77 -25.05 -1.86
C GLY A 49 -20.48 -26.50 -1.56
N TYR A 50 -19.56 -26.71 -0.63
CA TYR A 50 -19.29 -28.04 -0.10
C TYR A 50 -18.84 -27.96 1.36
N TYR A 51 -18.90 -29.09 2.05
CA TYR A 51 -18.34 -29.24 3.40
C TYR A 51 -17.60 -30.58 3.50
N SER A 52 -16.66 -30.65 4.43
CA SER A 52 -15.84 -31.83 4.69
C SER A 52 -15.84 -32.23 6.17
N ASN A 53 -15.51 -33.48 6.47
CA ASN A 53 -15.41 -34.01 7.85
C ASN A 53 -13.96 -34.35 8.26
N GLY A 54 -12.98 -33.93 7.46
CA GLY A 54 -11.56 -34.17 7.69
C GLY A 54 -10.83 -33.05 8.44
N ASP A 55 -11.55 -32.03 8.92
CA ASP A 55 -10.97 -30.88 9.60
C ASP A 55 -10.35 -31.27 10.96
N PRO A 56 -9.11 -30.83 11.27
CA PRO A 56 -8.46 -31.03 12.56
C PRO A 56 -9.27 -30.54 13.77
N VAL A 57 -8.98 -31.10 14.95
CA VAL A 57 -9.61 -30.67 16.23
C VAL A 57 -9.39 -29.17 16.45
N GLY A 58 -10.45 -28.48 16.87
CA GLY A 58 -10.43 -27.04 17.15
C GLY A 58 -10.86 -26.17 15.97
N LEU A 59 -10.94 -26.72 14.76
CA LEU A 59 -11.56 -26.02 13.63
C LEU A 59 -13.09 -26.08 13.71
N PRO A 60 -13.78 -25.01 13.27
CA PRO A 60 -15.23 -25.00 13.23
C PRO A 60 -15.80 -25.91 12.14
N THR A 61 -17.09 -26.21 12.25
CA THR A 61 -17.87 -26.91 11.22
C THR A 61 -18.07 -26.01 10.00
N ARG A 62 -17.23 -26.14 8.96
CA ARG A 62 -17.23 -25.19 7.83
C ARG A 62 -18.09 -25.64 6.66
N LEU A 63 -18.73 -24.67 6.01
CA LEU A 63 -19.25 -24.80 4.65
C LEU A 63 -18.54 -23.78 3.77
N THR A 64 -17.90 -24.26 2.71
CA THR A 64 -16.97 -23.48 1.88
C THR A 64 -17.61 -23.10 0.55
N LEU A 65 -17.39 -21.84 0.14
CA LEU A 65 -17.64 -21.34 -1.22
C LEU A 65 -16.34 -20.88 -1.86
N GLU A 66 -16.06 -21.42 -3.03
CA GLU A 66 -14.88 -21.13 -3.84
C GLU A 66 -15.25 -20.43 -5.15
N TYR A 67 -14.27 -20.26 -6.04
CA TYR A 67 -14.47 -19.74 -7.39
C TYR A 67 -15.52 -20.54 -8.20
N SER A 68 -15.59 -21.86 -8.02
CA SER A 68 -16.52 -22.76 -8.72
C SER A 68 -17.96 -22.71 -8.18
N ALA A 69 -18.25 -21.88 -7.17
CA ALA A 69 -19.56 -21.89 -6.51
C ALA A 69 -20.75 -21.51 -7.43
N PHE A 70 -20.47 -20.84 -8.56
CA PHE A 70 -21.46 -20.48 -9.57
C PHE A 70 -21.63 -21.55 -10.67
N ASP A 71 -20.81 -22.60 -10.66
CA ASP A 71 -20.90 -23.76 -11.54
C ASP A 71 -21.61 -24.91 -10.81
N ILE A 72 -22.94 -24.93 -10.91
CA ILE A 72 -23.82 -25.86 -10.20
C ILE A 72 -23.58 -27.30 -10.63
N ASP A 73 -23.21 -27.53 -11.90
CA ASP A 73 -22.99 -28.85 -12.47
C ASP A 73 -21.52 -29.29 -12.41
N GLY A 74 -20.61 -28.39 -12.04
CA GLY A 74 -19.19 -28.68 -11.87
C GLY A 74 -18.88 -29.80 -10.86
N PRO A 75 -17.68 -30.40 -10.90
CA PRO A 75 -17.28 -31.42 -9.94
C PRO A 75 -17.16 -30.85 -8.53
N THR A 76 -17.52 -31.66 -7.53
CA THR A 76 -17.23 -31.37 -6.11
C THR A 76 -15.87 -31.96 -5.76
N PRO A 77 -15.06 -31.32 -4.91
CA PRO A 77 -13.81 -31.91 -4.44
C PRO A 77 -14.01 -33.32 -3.87
N ALA A 78 -13.05 -34.21 -4.13
CA ALA A 78 -13.12 -35.60 -3.70
C ALA A 78 -13.33 -35.69 -2.17
N ARG A 79 -14.15 -36.65 -1.74
CA ARG A 79 -14.53 -36.87 -0.34
C ARG A 79 -15.20 -35.68 0.36
N CYS A 80 -15.72 -34.70 -0.38
CA CYS A 80 -16.55 -33.63 0.17
C CYS A 80 -18.02 -33.85 -0.17
N CYS A 81 -18.92 -33.33 0.67
CA CYS A 81 -20.36 -33.36 0.40
C CYS A 81 -20.78 -32.06 -0.29
N PRO A 82 -21.46 -32.11 -1.44
CA PRO A 82 -22.03 -30.92 -2.05
C PRO A 82 -23.16 -30.36 -1.18
N ALA A 83 -23.23 -29.04 -1.09
CA ALA A 83 -24.32 -28.31 -0.47
C ALA A 83 -24.85 -27.28 -1.47
N PHE A 84 -26.15 -27.29 -1.73
CA PHE A 84 -26.77 -26.37 -2.67
C PHE A 84 -27.43 -25.21 -1.94
N GLY A 85 -27.34 -24.01 -2.48
CA GLY A 85 -27.90 -22.84 -1.84
C GLY A 85 -28.36 -21.78 -2.81
N THR A 86 -28.99 -20.76 -2.25
CA THR A 86 -29.56 -19.65 -3.00
C THR A 86 -28.90 -18.35 -2.58
N LEU A 87 -28.30 -17.66 -3.56
CA LEU A 87 -27.70 -16.35 -3.45
C LEU A 87 -28.76 -15.27 -3.72
N TYR A 88 -28.98 -14.41 -2.72
CA TYR A 88 -29.78 -13.19 -2.83
C TYR A 88 -28.81 -12.01 -2.81
N ASN A 89 -28.54 -11.40 -3.97
CA ASN A 89 -27.60 -10.29 -4.06
C ASN A 89 -28.32 -8.98 -4.38
N THR A 90 -28.31 -8.06 -3.42
CA THR A 90 -28.97 -6.75 -3.52
C THR A 90 -28.05 -5.70 -4.15
N ASN A 91 -28.63 -4.70 -4.82
CA ASN A 91 -27.89 -3.60 -5.44
C ASN A 91 -27.55 -2.47 -4.47
N THR A 92 -28.31 -2.31 -3.38
CA THR A 92 -28.12 -1.25 -2.40
C THR A 92 -28.01 -1.82 -0.98
N ILE A 93 -27.27 -1.12 -0.13
CA ILE A 93 -27.12 -1.50 1.28
C ILE A 93 -28.46 -1.41 2.03
N ASP A 94 -29.35 -0.51 1.62
CA ASP A 94 -30.65 -0.36 2.26
C ASP A 94 -31.57 -1.53 1.90
N ALA A 95 -31.59 -1.97 0.64
CA ALA A 95 -32.29 -3.20 0.25
C ALA A 95 -31.79 -4.41 1.04
N PHE A 96 -30.47 -4.54 1.26
CA PHE A 96 -29.89 -5.57 2.12
C PHE A 96 -30.41 -5.52 3.57
N LYS A 97 -30.49 -4.31 4.15
CA LYS A 97 -30.98 -4.08 5.52
C LYS A 97 -32.49 -4.30 5.66
N ASP A 98 -33.25 -4.00 4.62
CA ASP A 98 -34.72 -4.07 4.63
C ASP A 98 -35.26 -5.45 4.21
N THR A 99 -34.44 -6.26 3.53
CA THR A 99 -34.79 -7.65 3.16
C THR A 99 -35.34 -8.42 4.36
N ASP A 100 -36.51 -9.05 4.25
CA ASP A 100 -37.09 -9.84 5.34
C ASP A 100 -36.34 -11.17 5.52
N LYS A 101 -35.38 -11.17 6.46
CA LYS A 101 -34.56 -12.34 6.81
C LYS A 101 -35.39 -13.50 7.36
N LYS A 102 -36.53 -13.22 7.99
CA LYS A 102 -37.39 -14.26 8.57
C LYS A 102 -38.15 -14.96 7.45
N ALA A 103 -38.75 -14.19 6.53
CA ALA A 103 -39.45 -14.73 5.38
C ALA A 103 -38.53 -15.59 4.48
N LEU A 104 -37.28 -15.16 4.25
CA LEU A 104 -36.30 -15.95 3.49
C LEU A 104 -36.02 -17.31 4.14
N LEU A 105 -35.79 -17.33 5.46
CA LEU A 105 -35.58 -18.57 6.21
C LEU A 105 -36.83 -19.47 6.18
N GLU A 106 -38.02 -18.91 6.39
CA GLU A 106 -39.28 -19.66 6.38
C GLU A 106 -39.57 -20.27 5.01
N LYS A 107 -39.30 -19.54 3.93
CA LYS A 107 -39.44 -20.04 2.55
C LYS A 107 -38.58 -21.27 2.31
N GLU A 108 -37.27 -21.18 2.56
CA GLU A 108 -36.36 -22.32 2.31
C GLU A 108 -36.60 -23.48 3.27
N ALA A 109 -36.96 -23.20 4.53
CA ALA A 109 -37.36 -24.24 5.48
C ALA A 109 -38.61 -25.01 5.01
N LYS A 110 -39.57 -24.30 4.40
CA LYS A 110 -40.76 -24.91 3.81
C LYS A 110 -40.40 -25.80 2.62
N GLU A 111 -39.48 -25.39 1.75
CA GLU A 111 -38.99 -26.24 0.64
C GLU A 111 -38.33 -27.53 1.16
N ILE A 112 -37.53 -27.43 2.23
CA ILE A 112 -36.94 -28.62 2.89
C ILE A 112 -38.05 -29.52 3.44
N TRP A 113 -39.06 -28.95 4.10
CA TRP A 113 -40.18 -29.70 4.67
C TRP A 113 -41.03 -30.39 3.60
N GLU A 114 -41.37 -29.70 2.51
CA GLU A 114 -42.09 -30.27 1.37
C GLU A 114 -41.30 -31.41 0.71
N ALA A 115 -39.97 -31.29 0.62
CA ALA A 115 -39.10 -32.36 0.14
C ALA A 115 -39.07 -33.58 1.09
N ILE A 116 -39.17 -33.36 2.41
CA ILE A 116 -39.30 -34.43 3.40
C ILE A 116 -40.65 -35.14 3.26
N GLN A 117 -41.75 -34.38 3.15
CA GLN A 117 -43.11 -34.94 3.05
C GLN A 117 -43.33 -35.73 1.76
N SER A 118 -42.81 -35.22 0.63
CA SER A 118 -42.93 -35.88 -0.68
C SER A 118 -41.99 -37.09 -0.86
N GLY A 119 -41.04 -37.30 0.06
CA GLY A 119 -39.99 -38.31 -0.07
C GLY A 119 -38.86 -37.94 -1.05
N ALA A 120 -38.89 -36.74 -1.64
CA ALA A 120 -37.80 -36.25 -2.50
C ALA A 120 -36.46 -36.17 -1.76
N ALA A 121 -36.48 -35.80 -0.47
CA ALA A 121 -35.29 -35.75 0.39
C ALA A 121 -34.70 -37.15 0.69
N ILE A 122 -35.46 -38.24 0.54
CA ILE A 122 -34.93 -39.61 0.66
C ILE A 122 -34.14 -39.96 -0.60
N LYS A 123 -34.67 -39.59 -1.78
CA LYS A 123 -34.01 -39.83 -3.08
C LYS A 123 -32.77 -38.97 -3.26
N ASN A 124 -32.84 -37.71 -2.84
CA ASN A 124 -31.71 -36.78 -2.85
C ASN A 124 -31.51 -36.13 -1.47
N PRO A 125 -30.71 -36.76 -0.60
CA PRO A 125 -30.50 -36.27 0.77
C PRO A 125 -29.73 -34.94 0.86
N SER A 126 -29.05 -34.49 -0.21
CA SER A 126 -28.33 -33.20 -0.22
C SER A 126 -29.26 -31.98 0.03
N ILE A 127 -30.56 -32.13 -0.26
CA ILE A 127 -31.60 -31.11 -0.03
C ILE A 127 -31.69 -30.74 1.47
N LEU A 128 -31.36 -31.67 2.37
CA LEU A 128 -31.39 -31.44 3.80
C LEU A 128 -30.32 -30.45 4.27
N CYS A 129 -29.26 -30.22 3.49
CA CYS A 129 -28.15 -29.33 3.81
C CYS A 129 -28.15 -28.05 2.96
N ARG A 130 -29.34 -27.57 2.56
CA ARG A 130 -29.46 -26.31 1.81
C ARG A 130 -29.00 -25.09 2.63
N PHE A 131 -28.57 -24.04 1.94
CA PHE A 131 -28.17 -22.79 2.58
C PHE A 131 -28.66 -21.56 1.80
N ILE A 132 -28.67 -20.41 2.47
CA ILE A 132 -28.96 -19.09 1.90
C ILE A 132 -27.73 -18.23 2.07
N LEU A 133 -27.40 -17.46 1.04
CA LEU A 133 -26.41 -16.41 1.11
C LEU A 133 -27.05 -15.09 0.69
N LEU A 134 -27.26 -14.20 1.66
CA LEU A 134 -27.69 -12.82 1.39
C LEU A 134 -26.46 -11.93 1.28
N THR A 135 -26.33 -11.15 0.20
CA THR A 135 -25.16 -10.29 -0.05
C THR A 135 -25.52 -8.88 -0.53
N PHE A 136 -24.61 -7.96 -0.25
CA PHE A 136 -24.49 -6.66 -0.90
C PHE A 136 -23.01 -6.40 -1.17
N ALA A 137 -22.68 -6.11 -2.44
CA ALA A 137 -21.30 -5.90 -2.89
C ALA A 137 -21.08 -4.42 -3.26
N ASP A 138 -20.32 -3.68 -2.45
CA ASP A 138 -19.83 -2.35 -2.80
C ASP A 138 -18.60 -2.49 -3.70
N LEU A 139 -18.84 -2.59 -5.00
CA LEU A 139 -17.79 -2.80 -6.01
C LEU A 139 -16.85 -1.59 -6.20
N LYS A 140 -17.19 -0.42 -5.63
CA LYS A 140 -16.31 0.75 -5.67
C LYS A 140 -15.27 0.72 -4.56
N LYS A 141 -15.67 0.24 -3.38
CA LYS A 141 -14.79 0.14 -2.20
C LYS A 141 -14.26 -1.27 -1.95
N TYR A 142 -14.72 -2.25 -2.73
CA TYR A 142 -14.45 -3.68 -2.55
C TYR A 142 -14.83 -4.17 -1.15
N ASN A 143 -15.92 -3.63 -0.59
CA ASN A 143 -16.51 -4.06 0.67
C ASN A 143 -17.70 -4.97 0.38
N PHE A 144 -17.66 -6.19 0.90
CA PHE A 144 -18.71 -7.17 0.71
C PHE A 144 -19.40 -7.47 2.03
N TYR A 145 -20.71 -7.19 2.07
CA TYR A 145 -21.58 -7.47 3.20
C TYR A 145 -22.30 -8.77 2.90
N TYR A 146 -22.32 -9.70 3.86
CA TYR A 146 -22.94 -10.99 3.65
C TYR A 146 -23.49 -11.60 4.91
N TRP A 147 -24.49 -12.48 4.76
CA TRP A 147 -25.05 -13.24 5.87
C TRP A 147 -25.49 -14.62 5.39
N PHE A 148 -24.92 -15.66 5.98
CA PHE A 148 -25.34 -17.03 5.74
C PHE A 148 -26.52 -17.41 6.62
N CYS A 149 -27.41 -18.22 6.05
CA CYS A 149 -28.38 -18.99 6.80
C CYS A 149 -28.27 -20.46 6.40
N PHE A 150 -28.30 -21.35 7.38
CA PHE A 150 -28.35 -22.79 7.20
C PHE A 150 -29.69 -23.30 7.75
N PRO A 151 -30.80 -23.23 6.98
CA PRO A 151 -32.14 -23.53 7.46
C PRO A 151 -32.22 -24.92 8.10
N ALA A 152 -32.62 -24.96 9.37
CA ALA A 152 -32.79 -26.16 10.14
C ALA A 152 -34.15 -26.19 10.83
N LEU A 153 -34.89 -27.26 10.61
CA LEU A 153 -36.18 -27.54 11.23
C LEU A 153 -35.98 -27.94 12.70
N CYS A 154 -36.86 -27.47 13.58
CA CYS A 154 -36.76 -27.69 15.03
C CYS A 154 -37.89 -28.56 15.54
N PHE A 155 -37.57 -29.44 16.50
CA PHE A 155 -38.56 -30.12 17.32
C PHE A 155 -39.09 -29.17 18.41
N PRO A 156 -40.42 -29.09 18.65
CA PRO A 156 -41.00 -28.18 19.65
C PRO A 156 -40.43 -28.35 21.06
N GLU A 157 -40.22 -29.58 21.51
CA GLU A 157 -39.71 -29.90 22.86
C GLU A 157 -38.21 -30.19 22.89
N GLY A 158 -37.54 -30.14 21.73
CA GLY A 158 -36.17 -30.62 21.55
C GLY A 158 -36.06 -32.14 21.59
N LEU A 159 -34.85 -32.66 21.41
CA LEU A 159 -34.57 -34.09 21.44
C LEU A 159 -33.81 -34.47 22.70
N LYS A 160 -34.23 -35.57 23.32
CA LYS A 160 -33.58 -36.13 24.51
C LYS A 160 -32.60 -37.22 24.11
N LEU A 161 -31.45 -37.23 24.77
CA LEU A 161 -30.44 -38.27 24.66
C LEU A 161 -30.64 -39.29 25.77
N ASN A 162 -30.60 -40.57 25.41
CA ASN A 162 -30.64 -41.66 26.39
C ASN A 162 -29.33 -41.71 27.19
N GLN A 163 -28.20 -41.41 26.52
CA GLN A 163 -26.86 -41.40 27.10
C GLN A 163 -25.99 -40.37 26.39
N ARG A 164 -24.87 -39.99 27.02
CA ARG A 164 -23.88 -39.09 26.40
C ARG A 164 -23.26 -39.76 25.16
N PRO A 165 -22.88 -38.97 24.12
CA PRO A 165 -22.16 -39.51 22.99
C PRO A 165 -20.85 -40.20 23.41
N ALA A 166 -20.70 -41.43 22.95
CA ALA A 166 -19.50 -42.24 23.15
C ALA A 166 -18.64 -42.21 21.89
N LEU A 167 -17.33 -42.41 22.07
CA LEU A 167 -16.39 -42.49 20.94
C LEU A 167 -16.57 -43.82 20.20
N LEU A 168 -16.26 -43.83 18.91
CA LEU A 168 -16.42 -45.00 18.05
C LEU A 168 -15.66 -46.23 18.59
N GLU A 169 -14.43 -46.03 19.08
CA GLU A 169 -13.56 -47.05 19.67
C GLU A 169 -14.07 -47.66 20.98
N GLN A 170 -15.01 -46.99 21.66
CA GLN A 170 -15.64 -47.51 22.88
C GLN A 170 -16.79 -48.47 22.56
N ILE A 171 -17.30 -48.45 21.33
CA ILE A 171 -18.48 -49.21 20.91
C ILE A 171 -18.12 -50.33 19.92
N PHE A 172 -17.16 -50.10 19.03
CA PHE A 172 -16.77 -51.04 17.98
C PHE A 172 -15.33 -51.51 18.15
N SER A 173 -15.08 -52.77 17.83
CA SER A 173 -13.71 -53.32 17.78
C SER A 173 -12.89 -52.73 16.65
N ALA A 174 -11.56 -52.78 16.74
CA ALA A 174 -10.67 -52.29 15.68
C ALA A 174 -10.97 -52.91 14.30
N LYS A 175 -11.35 -54.21 14.26
CA LYS A 175 -11.75 -54.89 13.03
C LYS A 175 -13.03 -54.30 12.43
N GLN A 176 -14.03 -54.00 13.27
CA GLN A 176 -15.28 -53.38 12.83
C GLN A 176 -15.06 -51.94 12.37
N ILE A 177 -14.14 -51.20 12.99
CA ILE A 177 -13.81 -49.83 12.58
C ILE A 177 -13.14 -49.82 11.20
N ALA A 178 -12.20 -50.74 10.95
CA ALA A 178 -11.59 -50.88 9.63
C ALA A 178 -12.63 -51.26 8.56
N ALA A 179 -13.49 -52.25 8.84
CA ALA A 179 -14.56 -52.65 7.94
C ALA A 179 -15.58 -51.52 7.68
N LEU A 180 -15.80 -50.63 8.65
CA LEU A 180 -16.64 -49.44 8.50
C LEU A 180 -16.03 -48.45 7.50
N GLN A 181 -14.72 -48.19 7.60
CA GLN A 181 -14.01 -47.30 6.67
C GLN A 181 -14.06 -47.85 5.24
N GLU A 182 -13.79 -49.14 5.05
CA GLU A 182 -13.87 -49.81 3.75
C GLU A 182 -15.28 -49.75 3.16
N ALA A 183 -16.30 -50.10 3.96
CA ALA A 183 -17.70 -50.07 3.51
C ALA A 183 -18.17 -48.67 3.10
N TYR A 184 -17.70 -47.62 3.79
CA TYR A 184 -18.01 -46.24 3.44
C TYR A 184 -17.30 -45.81 2.16
N ASP A 185 -16.03 -46.17 1.99
CA ASP A 185 -15.26 -45.88 0.78
C ASP A 185 -15.88 -46.56 -0.44
N ASP A 186 -16.23 -47.84 -0.34
CA ASP A 186 -16.89 -48.61 -1.40
C ASP A 186 -18.22 -47.96 -1.81
N MET A 187 -19.02 -47.51 -0.83
CA MET A 187 -20.26 -46.79 -1.09
C MET A 187 -20.01 -45.48 -1.85
N CYS A 188 -18.99 -44.72 -1.49
CA CYS A 188 -18.64 -43.46 -2.17
C CYS A 188 -18.16 -43.71 -3.60
N VAL A 189 -17.34 -44.75 -3.82
CA VAL A 189 -16.86 -45.15 -5.17
C VAL A 189 -18.04 -45.56 -6.05
N ASN A 190 -18.94 -46.41 -5.55
CA ASN A 190 -20.13 -46.84 -6.28
C ASN A 190 -21.14 -45.70 -6.52
N GLY A 191 -21.14 -44.68 -5.65
CA GLY A 191 -21.98 -43.49 -5.74
C GLY A 191 -21.43 -42.34 -6.61
N GLY A 192 -20.39 -42.59 -7.42
CA GLY A 192 -19.82 -41.57 -8.32
C GLY A 192 -18.71 -40.71 -7.73
N GLY A 193 -18.07 -41.15 -6.64
CA GLY A 193 -16.85 -40.56 -6.07
C GLY A 193 -17.05 -39.42 -5.06
N ASN A 194 -18.28 -38.93 -4.90
CA ASN A 194 -18.62 -37.91 -3.90
C ASN A 194 -18.90 -38.55 -2.53
N ALA A 195 -18.69 -37.80 -1.44
CA ALA A 195 -19.04 -38.28 -0.12
C ALA A 195 -20.57 -38.35 0.06
N CYS A 196 -21.05 -39.46 0.62
CA CYS A 196 -22.45 -39.66 0.92
C CYS A 196 -22.83 -38.99 2.25
N PRO A 197 -23.69 -37.95 2.26
CA PRO A 197 -23.94 -37.16 3.46
C PRO A 197 -24.67 -37.95 4.56
N PHE A 198 -25.52 -38.92 4.17
CA PHE A 198 -26.33 -39.71 5.09
C PHE A 198 -26.49 -41.13 4.58
N PHE A 199 -26.34 -42.12 5.46
CA PHE A 199 -26.30 -43.53 5.08
C PHE A 199 -26.85 -44.44 6.18
N LEU A 200 -27.25 -45.64 5.81
CA LEU A 200 -27.69 -46.70 6.71
C LEU A 200 -26.51 -47.59 7.04
N MET A 201 -26.47 -48.13 8.26
CA MET A 201 -25.38 -49.00 8.69
C MET A 201 -25.90 -50.20 9.46
N LYS A 202 -25.35 -51.38 9.17
CA LYS A 202 -25.51 -52.60 9.95
C LYS A 202 -24.14 -53.16 10.29
N VAL A 203 -23.96 -53.53 11.55
CA VAL A 203 -22.70 -54.09 12.04
C VAL A 203 -22.96 -55.52 12.51
N SER A 204 -22.18 -56.44 11.94
CA SER A 204 -22.07 -57.84 12.37
C SER A 204 -20.73 -58.06 13.10
N GLU A 205 -20.45 -59.28 13.57
CA GLU A 205 -19.19 -59.57 14.27
C GLU A 205 -17.95 -59.32 13.39
N ASN A 206 -18.03 -59.59 12.07
CA ASN A 206 -16.89 -59.51 11.16
C ASN A 206 -17.09 -58.58 9.94
N ALA A 207 -18.27 -57.99 9.74
CA ALA A 207 -18.54 -57.15 8.58
C ALA A 207 -19.45 -55.96 8.90
N VAL A 208 -19.23 -54.86 8.18
CA VAL A 208 -20.09 -53.67 8.19
C VAL A 208 -20.73 -53.55 6.82
N HIS A 209 -22.04 -53.40 6.79
CA HIS A 209 -22.79 -53.16 5.57
C HIS A 209 -23.33 -51.73 5.62
N MET A 210 -23.23 -51.01 4.49
CA MET A 210 -23.79 -49.68 4.33
C MET A 210 -24.71 -49.62 3.12
N ALA A 211 -25.73 -48.78 3.20
CA ALA A 211 -26.66 -48.55 2.10
C ALA A 211 -27.13 -47.08 2.09
N PRO A 212 -27.55 -46.56 0.92
CA PRO A 212 -28.25 -45.28 0.85
C PRO A 212 -29.53 -45.24 1.69
N LEU A 213 -29.96 -44.04 2.10
CA LEU A 213 -31.23 -43.86 2.83
C LEU A 213 -32.46 -44.38 2.07
N ALA A 214 -32.42 -44.39 0.74
CA ALA A 214 -33.51 -44.87 -0.10
C ALA A 214 -33.83 -46.35 0.09
N ASP A 215 -32.84 -47.14 0.53
CA ASP A 215 -32.97 -48.59 0.70
C ASP A 215 -33.44 -48.96 2.11
N TRP A 216 -34.05 -48.03 2.85
CA TRP A 216 -34.45 -48.25 4.24
C TRP A 216 -35.24 -49.55 4.47
N GLU A 217 -36.31 -49.75 3.72
CA GLU A 217 -37.25 -50.87 3.93
C GLU A 217 -36.62 -52.22 3.54
N THR A 218 -35.75 -52.25 2.53
CA THR A 218 -35.03 -53.47 2.13
C THR A 218 -33.85 -53.74 3.07
N PHE A 219 -33.19 -52.68 3.55
CA PHE A 219 -32.04 -52.77 4.41
C PHE A 219 -32.42 -53.11 5.85
N PHE A 220 -33.52 -52.61 6.40
CA PHE A 220 -34.01 -52.91 7.77
C PHE A 220 -35.37 -53.65 7.76
N PRO A 221 -35.39 -54.98 7.57
CA PRO A 221 -36.61 -55.78 7.67
C PRO A 221 -37.16 -55.90 9.11
N ASP A 222 -36.30 -55.75 10.14
CA ASP A 222 -36.67 -55.61 11.54
C ASP A 222 -36.17 -54.25 12.06
N THR A 223 -37.06 -53.42 12.59
CA THR A 223 -36.78 -52.06 13.07
C THR A 223 -36.32 -51.99 14.53
N LYS A 224 -36.11 -53.13 15.21
CA LYS A 224 -35.64 -53.16 16.61
C LYS A 224 -34.28 -52.50 16.84
N LYS A 225 -33.38 -52.56 15.86
CA LYS A 225 -32.05 -51.93 15.93
C LYS A 225 -31.70 -51.27 14.61
N VAL A 226 -31.84 -49.96 14.58
CA VAL A 226 -31.60 -49.12 13.42
C VAL A 226 -30.41 -48.21 13.69
N THR A 227 -29.44 -48.21 12.78
CA THR A 227 -28.28 -47.32 12.84
C THR A 227 -28.18 -46.47 11.57
N VAL A 228 -28.11 -45.15 11.76
CA VAL A 228 -28.00 -44.16 10.68
C VAL A 228 -26.70 -43.38 10.86
N GLY A 229 -25.91 -43.32 9.80
CA GLY A 229 -24.68 -42.55 9.71
C GLY A 229 -24.90 -41.18 9.09
N VAL A 230 -24.16 -40.19 9.59
CA VAL A 230 -24.09 -38.83 9.07
C VAL A 230 -22.64 -38.46 8.83
N TYR A 231 -22.35 -37.95 7.64
CA TYR A 231 -21.08 -37.30 7.35
C TYR A 231 -21.00 -36.01 8.18
N ASP A 232 -20.27 -36.07 9.28
CA ASP A 232 -20.31 -35.02 10.31
C ASP A 232 -19.12 -34.06 10.21
N PRO A 233 -19.31 -32.81 9.75
CA PRO A 233 -18.26 -31.80 9.72
C PRO A 233 -17.87 -31.25 11.10
N CYS A 234 -18.46 -31.74 12.19
CA CYS A 234 -18.13 -31.28 13.53
C CYS A 234 -16.86 -31.91 14.09
N THR A 235 -16.09 -31.09 14.79
CA THR A 235 -14.85 -31.50 15.44
C THR A 235 -15.00 -31.71 16.96
N LEU A 236 -16.16 -31.36 17.54
CA LEU A 236 -16.42 -31.41 18.98
C LEU A 236 -16.76 -32.82 19.46
N SER A 237 -16.13 -33.28 20.54
CA SER A 237 -16.23 -34.66 21.05
C SER A 237 -17.59 -35.05 21.66
N GLN A 238 -18.49 -34.10 21.90
CA GLN A 238 -19.79 -34.33 22.56
C GLN A 238 -20.98 -33.76 21.80
N HIS A 239 -20.76 -33.13 20.64
CA HIS A 239 -21.81 -32.48 19.87
C HIS A 239 -21.75 -32.92 18.41
N PRO A 240 -22.87 -33.34 17.80
CA PRO A 240 -22.96 -33.52 16.35
C PRO A 240 -22.97 -32.19 15.62
N GLY A 241 -22.62 -32.22 14.33
CA GLY A 241 -22.74 -31.08 13.42
C GLY A 241 -24.15 -30.76 12.99
N TRP A 242 -24.28 -29.63 12.31
CA TRP A 242 -25.53 -29.07 11.83
C TRP A 242 -26.34 -29.98 10.88
N PRO A 243 -25.72 -30.77 9.95
CA PRO A 243 -26.46 -31.64 9.01
C PRO A 243 -27.47 -32.60 9.67
N LEU A 244 -27.18 -33.04 10.90
CA LEU A 244 -28.01 -34.00 11.60
C LEU A 244 -29.42 -33.47 11.92
N ARG A 245 -29.61 -32.16 12.06
CA ARG A 245 -30.90 -31.58 12.46
C ARG A 245 -32.05 -31.95 11.52
N ASN A 246 -31.86 -31.68 10.24
CA ASN A 246 -32.90 -31.92 9.22
C ASN A 246 -33.08 -33.42 8.95
N LEU A 247 -32.01 -34.22 9.07
CA LEU A 247 -32.10 -35.67 9.00
C LEU A 247 -33.01 -36.24 10.09
N LEU A 248 -32.85 -35.80 11.35
CA LEU A 248 -33.67 -36.30 12.45
C LEU A 248 -35.16 -35.99 12.24
N VAL A 249 -35.48 -34.83 11.68
CA VAL A 249 -36.86 -34.47 11.31
C VAL A 249 -37.38 -35.38 10.19
N LEU A 250 -36.56 -35.67 9.17
CA LEU A 250 -36.91 -36.64 8.13
C LEU A 250 -37.20 -38.03 8.73
N LEU A 251 -36.32 -38.52 9.62
CA LEU A 251 -36.46 -39.83 10.25
C LEU A 251 -37.72 -39.91 11.12
N ALA A 252 -37.98 -38.89 11.93
CA ALA A 252 -39.18 -38.82 12.76
C ALA A 252 -40.46 -38.77 11.93
N ASN A 253 -40.47 -38.02 10.83
CA ASN A 253 -41.65 -37.91 9.96
C ASN A 253 -41.95 -39.22 9.21
N GLN A 254 -40.93 -39.89 8.69
CA GLN A 254 -41.12 -41.06 7.83
C GLN A 254 -41.23 -42.38 8.62
N TRP A 255 -40.48 -42.51 9.72
CA TRP A 255 -40.34 -43.78 10.44
C TRP A 255 -40.56 -43.67 11.97
N GLY A 256 -40.92 -42.50 12.50
CA GLY A 256 -41.10 -42.30 13.95
C GLY A 256 -42.16 -43.21 14.59
N SER A 257 -43.19 -43.64 13.84
CA SER A 257 -44.20 -44.59 14.32
C SER A 257 -43.73 -46.06 14.28
N LYS A 258 -42.67 -46.37 13.52
CA LYS A 258 -42.09 -47.72 13.38
C LYS A 258 -40.83 -47.93 14.21
N VAL A 259 -40.18 -46.86 14.66
CA VAL A 259 -38.87 -46.88 15.33
C VAL A 259 -38.88 -45.96 16.54
N ASP A 260 -38.81 -46.54 17.73
CA ASP A 260 -38.80 -45.78 18.99
C ASP A 260 -37.43 -45.12 19.26
N THR A 261 -36.33 -45.85 19.01
CA THR A 261 -34.96 -45.37 19.23
C THR A 261 -34.07 -45.62 18.01
N VAL A 262 -33.33 -44.60 17.58
CA VAL A 262 -32.35 -44.69 16.50
C VAL A 262 -30.94 -44.47 17.04
N GLN A 263 -30.01 -45.33 16.63
CA GLN A 263 -28.59 -45.12 16.87
C GLN A 263 -28.02 -44.22 15.76
N ILE A 264 -27.38 -43.12 16.15
CA ILE A 264 -26.75 -42.17 15.24
C ILE A 264 -25.24 -42.35 15.30
N LEU A 265 -24.61 -42.54 14.15
CA LEU A 265 -23.17 -42.44 13.94
C LEU A 265 -22.84 -41.10 13.29
N CYS A 266 -22.14 -40.22 13.99
CA CYS A 266 -21.53 -39.04 13.40
C CYS A 266 -20.13 -39.42 12.91
N PHE A 267 -20.05 -39.73 11.62
CA PHE A 267 -18.83 -40.20 10.97
C PHE A 267 -17.91 -39.03 10.65
N ARG A 268 -16.72 -39.08 11.24
CA ARG A 268 -15.67 -38.06 11.14
C ARG A 268 -14.38 -38.75 10.73
N ASP A 269 -13.81 -38.30 9.62
CA ASP A 269 -12.78 -39.03 8.92
C ASP A 269 -11.61 -38.10 8.59
N ARG A 270 -10.57 -38.16 9.42
CA ARG A 270 -9.44 -37.25 9.37
C ARG A 270 -8.19 -37.97 8.90
N THR A 271 -7.41 -37.27 8.09
CA THR A 271 -6.06 -37.72 7.72
C THR A 271 -5.04 -36.71 8.23
N LEU A 272 -4.14 -37.14 9.10
CA LEU A 272 -3.06 -36.33 9.65
C LEU A 272 -1.71 -37.02 9.37
N GLN A 273 -0.78 -36.32 8.72
CA GLN A 273 0.57 -36.85 8.41
C GLN A 273 0.55 -38.21 7.67
N GLY A 274 -0.48 -38.44 6.85
CA GLY A 274 -0.66 -39.69 6.11
C GLY A 274 -1.39 -40.80 6.87
N ASP A 275 -1.69 -40.60 8.16
CA ASP A 275 -2.49 -41.54 8.96
C ASP A 275 -3.96 -41.14 8.99
N ARG A 276 -4.85 -42.05 8.58
CA ARG A 276 -6.31 -41.84 8.52
C ARG A 276 -6.96 -42.44 9.76
N SER A 277 -7.65 -41.62 10.54
CA SER A 277 -8.33 -42.05 11.76
C SER A 277 -9.79 -41.62 11.77
N VAL A 278 -10.67 -42.54 12.18
CA VAL A 278 -12.10 -42.29 12.40
C VAL A 278 -12.52 -42.44 13.87
N ASN A 279 -11.56 -42.72 14.77
CA ASN A 279 -11.84 -43.06 16.17
C ASN A 279 -12.56 -41.95 16.94
N HIS A 280 -12.40 -40.71 16.49
CA HIS A 280 -13.02 -39.52 17.06
C HIS A 280 -14.47 -39.29 16.57
N SER A 281 -14.99 -40.18 15.72
CA SER A 281 -16.42 -40.27 15.40
C SER A 281 -17.20 -40.55 16.69
N ILE A 282 -18.42 -40.02 16.78
CA ILE A 282 -19.26 -40.18 17.97
C ILE A 282 -20.52 -40.98 17.64
N VAL A 283 -20.97 -41.77 18.61
CA VAL A 283 -22.17 -42.59 18.48
C VAL A 283 -23.05 -42.39 19.70
N PHE A 284 -24.35 -42.22 19.46
CA PHE A 284 -25.35 -42.06 20.52
C PHE A 284 -26.71 -42.57 20.06
N GLN A 285 -27.64 -42.68 21.00
CA GLN A 285 -29.03 -43.07 20.73
C GLN A 285 -29.97 -41.89 21.00
N VAL A 286 -30.90 -41.68 20.07
CA VAL A 286 -31.93 -40.65 20.16
C VAL A 286 -33.29 -41.31 20.10
N LYS A 287 -34.16 -40.91 21.03
CA LYS A 287 -35.58 -41.25 20.95
C LYS A 287 -36.26 -40.30 19.97
N LEU A 288 -36.88 -40.83 18.91
CA LEU A 288 -37.60 -40.02 17.94
C LEU A 288 -38.98 -39.67 18.50
N PRO A 289 -39.37 -38.39 18.53
CA PRO A 289 -40.72 -38.01 18.93
C PRO A 289 -41.70 -38.35 17.80
N GLU A 290 -42.92 -38.74 18.17
CA GLU A 290 -44.03 -38.80 17.21
C GLU A 290 -44.37 -37.38 16.77
N LEU A 291 -44.11 -37.06 15.50
CA LEU A 291 -44.57 -35.80 14.92
C LEU A 291 -46.06 -35.95 14.60
N PRO A 292 -46.93 -35.01 15.02
CA PRO A 292 -48.33 -35.04 14.62
C PRO A 292 -48.41 -35.00 13.09
N ASN A 293 -49.34 -35.75 12.49
CA ASN A 293 -49.64 -35.78 11.05
C ASN A 293 -50.25 -34.44 10.57
N SER A 294 -49.59 -33.33 10.86
CA SER A 294 -49.97 -31.98 10.48
C SER A 294 -49.19 -31.56 9.23
N SER A 295 -49.88 -30.90 8.30
CA SER A 295 -49.27 -30.30 7.11
C SER A 295 -48.42 -29.06 7.43
N VAL A 296 -48.37 -28.61 8.69
CA VAL A 296 -47.70 -27.37 9.11
C VAL A 296 -46.19 -27.58 9.24
N CYS A 297 -45.41 -26.72 8.57
CA CYS A 297 -43.95 -26.73 8.64
C CYS A 297 -43.46 -26.44 10.07
N PRO A 298 -42.51 -27.23 10.63
CA PRO A 298 -41.91 -26.95 11.92
C PRO A 298 -41.21 -25.60 11.99
N LYS A 299 -41.07 -25.05 13.21
CA LYS A 299 -40.27 -23.85 13.45
C LYS A 299 -38.85 -24.04 12.93
N SER A 300 -38.28 -23.02 12.28
CA SER A 300 -36.92 -23.09 11.73
C SER A 300 -35.97 -22.06 12.35
N VAL A 301 -34.67 -22.37 12.28
CA VAL A 301 -33.54 -21.51 12.67
C VAL A 301 -32.41 -21.69 11.67
N GLY A 302 -31.39 -20.81 11.64
CA GLY A 302 -30.24 -21.06 10.76
C GLY A 302 -29.31 -19.89 10.48
N TRP A 303 -29.72 -18.66 10.79
CA TRP A 303 -28.88 -17.48 10.55
C TRP A 303 -27.58 -17.55 11.35
N GLU A 304 -26.47 -17.37 10.65
CA GLU A 304 -25.12 -17.43 11.22
C GLU A 304 -24.87 -16.23 12.14
N LYS A 305 -24.10 -16.44 13.21
CA LYS A 305 -23.62 -15.33 14.05
C LYS A 305 -22.43 -14.64 13.40
N ASN A 306 -22.32 -13.33 13.60
CA ASN A 306 -21.13 -12.57 13.19
C ASN A 306 -19.92 -12.90 14.08
N ALA A 307 -18.75 -12.33 13.74
CA ALA A 307 -17.50 -12.55 14.48
C ALA A 307 -17.57 -12.12 15.97
N LYS A 308 -18.53 -11.26 16.35
CA LYS A 308 -18.78 -10.84 17.74
C LYS A 308 -19.78 -11.74 18.47
N GLY A 309 -20.25 -12.82 17.84
CA GLY A 309 -21.24 -13.74 18.41
C GLY A 309 -22.68 -13.22 18.40
N ALA A 310 -22.95 -12.09 17.76
CA ALA A 310 -24.28 -11.50 17.64
C ALA A 310 -25.00 -11.95 16.35
N MET A 311 -26.33 -11.87 16.33
CA MET A 311 -27.14 -12.13 15.14
C MET A 311 -27.03 -10.93 14.19
N GLY A 312 -26.20 -11.06 13.16
CA GLY A 312 -26.03 -10.00 12.18
C GLY A 312 -25.09 -10.40 11.04
N PRO A 313 -25.02 -9.57 9.99
CA PRO A 313 -24.17 -9.81 8.84
C PRO A 313 -22.68 -9.69 9.19
N ARG A 314 -21.85 -10.22 8.30
CA ARG A 314 -20.40 -10.05 8.26
C ARG A 314 -20.02 -9.07 7.14
N ILE A 315 -18.84 -8.47 7.28
CA ILE A 315 -18.24 -7.61 6.27
C ILE A 315 -16.81 -8.10 6.01
N VAL A 316 -16.41 -8.12 4.74
CA VAL A 316 -15.03 -8.33 4.32
C VAL A 316 -14.60 -7.20 3.37
N ASN A 317 -13.41 -6.66 3.61
CA ASN A 317 -12.79 -5.67 2.72
C ASN A 317 -11.69 -6.39 1.93
N LEU A 318 -11.84 -6.41 0.60
CA LEU A 318 -10.90 -7.07 -0.31
C LEU A 318 -10.19 -6.06 -1.23
N SER A 319 -10.21 -4.77 -0.89
CA SER A 319 -9.55 -3.74 -1.69
C SER A 319 -8.04 -3.99 -1.87
N GLU A 320 -7.35 -4.53 -0.87
CA GLU A 320 -5.91 -4.81 -0.97
C GLU A 320 -5.56 -5.86 -2.03
N CYS A 321 -6.47 -6.80 -2.32
CA CYS A 321 -6.25 -7.86 -3.31
C CYS A 321 -7.05 -7.69 -4.60
N MET A 322 -8.02 -6.76 -4.66
CA MET A 322 -8.90 -6.57 -5.80
C MET A 322 -8.86 -5.17 -6.42
N ASP A 323 -8.40 -4.13 -5.69
CA ASP A 323 -8.27 -2.77 -6.24
C ASP A 323 -6.96 -2.66 -7.05
N PRO A 324 -7.03 -2.48 -8.38
CA PRO A 324 -5.83 -2.37 -9.21
C PRO A 324 -4.89 -1.23 -8.79
N LYS A 325 -5.43 -0.15 -8.23
CA LYS A 325 -4.61 1.00 -7.79
C LYS A 325 -3.78 0.63 -6.56
N ARG A 326 -4.40 0.01 -5.55
CA ARG A 326 -3.71 -0.46 -4.34
C ARG A 326 -2.70 -1.57 -4.62
N LEU A 327 -3.01 -2.45 -5.58
CA LEU A 327 -2.09 -3.48 -6.05
C LEU A 327 -0.84 -2.88 -6.70
N ALA A 328 -1.01 -1.85 -7.54
CA ALA A 328 0.10 -1.11 -8.14
C ALA A 328 0.94 -0.39 -7.07
N GLU A 329 0.32 0.30 -6.12
CA GLU A 329 0.97 0.94 -4.97
C GLU A 329 1.81 -0.06 -4.17
N SER A 330 1.21 -1.18 -3.77
CA SER A 330 1.87 -2.22 -2.99
C SER A 330 3.06 -2.83 -3.74
N SER A 331 2.95 -2.99 -5.06
CA SER A 331 4.01 -3.53 -5.91
C SER A 331 5.20 -2.57 -6.04
N VAL A 332 4.96 -1.27 -6.16
CA VAL A 332 6.02 -0.25 -6.16
C VAL A 332 6.73 -0.22 -4.81
N ASP A 333 5.97 -0.19 -3.71
CA ASP A 333 6.53 -0.16 -2.36
C ASP A 333 7.35 -1.41 -2.04
N LEU A 334 6.92 -2.58 -2.54
CA LEU A 334 7.65 -3.83 -2.36
C LEU A 334 9.04 -3.76 -3.02
N ASN A 335 9.17 -3.21 -4.22
CA ASN A 335 10.47 -3.08 -4.89
C ASN A 335 11.46 -2.24 -4.06
N LEU A 336 11.00 -1.14 -3.48
CA LEU A 336 11.82 -0.30 -2.60
C LEU A 336 12.18 -1.02 -1.30
N LYS A 337 11.21 -1.71 -0.68
CA LYS A 337 11.46 -2.53 0.52
C LYS A 337 12.47 -3.64 0.24
N LEU A 338 12.48 -4.23 -0.95
CA LEU A 338 13.48 -5.22 -1.35
C LEU A 338 14.88 -4.62 -1.43
N MET A 339 15.06 -3.39 -1.90
CA MET A 339 16.36 -2.69 -1.85
C MET A 339 16.84 -2.54 -0.39
N LYS A 340 15.94 -2.10 0.50
CA LYS A 340 16.23 -1.99 1.93
C LYS A 340 16.63 -3.34 2.54
N TRP A 341 15.80 -4.37 2.37
CA TRP A 341 16.02 -5.66 3.03
C TRP A 341 17.25 -6.42 2.50
N ARG A 342 17.53 -6.31 1.19
CA ARG A 342 18.60 -7.10 0.54
C ARG A 342 19.94 -6.39 0.52
N LEU A 343 19.95 -5.07 0.37
CA LEU A 343 21.18 -4.31 0.07
C LEU A 343 21.49 -3.27 1.15
N VAL A 344 20.51 -2.47 1.57
CA VAL A 344 20.76 -1.31 2.45
C VAL A 344 19.76 -1.30 3.63
N PRO A 345 19.96 -2.12 4.67
CA PRO A 345 18.99 -2.25 5.78
C PRO A 345 18.72 -0.95 6.56
N SER A 346 19.71 -0.04 6.60
CA SER A 346 19.61 1.27 7.24
C SER A 346 18.84 2.31 6.42
N LEU A 347 18.45 2.00 5.18
CA LEU A 347 17.70 2.92 4.31
C LEU A 347 16.35 3.27 4.93
N ASP A 348 16.12 4.55 5.13
CA ASP A 348 14.85 5.11 5.60
C ASP A 348 13.99 5.51 4.40
N LEU A 349 13.19 4.54 3.92
CA LEU A 349 12.27 4.74 2.80
C LEU A 349 11.12 5.69 3.16
N ASP A 350 10.69 5.70 4.41
CA ASP A 350 9.53 6.50 4.84
C ASP A 350 9.85 7.99 4.77
N LYS A 351 11.09 8.40 5.08
CA LYS A 351 11.56 9.77 4.83
C LYS A 351 11.43 10.17 3.36
N VAL A 352 11.83 9.30 2.44
CA VAL A 352 11.80 9.60 1.01
C VAL A 352 10.35 9.66 0.49
N ILE A 353 9.54 8.66 0.84
CA ILE A 353 8.14 8.54 0.39
C ILE A 353 7.30 9.77 0.81
N ASN A 354 7.49 10.23 2.05
CA ASN A 354 6.72 11.33 2.63
C ASN A 354 7.23 12.73 2.27
N THR A 355 8.40 12.85 1.65
CA THR A 355 8.99 14.15 1.27
C THR A 355 8.12 14.85 0.23
N LYS A 356 7.77 16.12 0.47
CA LYS A 356 7.07 16.97 -0.49
C LYS A 356 8.06 17.71 -1.38
N CYS A 357 8.02 17.43 -2.68
CA CYS A 357 8.94 17.99 -3.67
C CYS A 357 8.27 19.05 -4.54
N LEU A 358 8.80 20.27 -4.51
CA LEU A 358 8.41 21.36 -5.41
C LEU A 358 9.38 21.42 -6.60
N LEU A 359 8.87 21.24 -7.82
CA LEU A 359 9.62 21.29 -9.08
C LEU A 359 9.35 22.62 -9.78
N LEU A 360 10.31 23.55 -9.70
CA LEU A 360 10.25 24.81 -10.42
C LEU A 360 10.83 24.62 -11.83
N GLY A 361 9.94 24.42 -12.80
CA GLY A 361 10.23 24.05 -14.18
C GLY A 361 9.74 22.64 -14.52
N ALA A 362 8.86 22.55 -15.51
CA ALA A 362 8.32 21.30 -16.07
C ALA A 362 8.89 21.02 -17.48
N GLY A 363 10.12 21.47 -17.71
CA GLY A 363 10.89 21.21 -18.93
C GLY A 363 11.63 19.86 -18.90
N THR A 364 12.74 19.79 -19.64
CA THR A 364 13.54 18.55 -19.79
C THR A 364 14.03 18.03 -18.43
N LEU A 365 14.49 18.90 -17.55
CA LEU A 365 14.91 18.52 -16.20
C LEU A 365 13.72 18.11 -15.33
N GLY A 366 12.67 18.94 -15.26
CA GLY A 366 11.46 18.68 -14.47
C GLY A 366 10.86 17.30 -14.72
N CYS A 367 10.71 16.93 -16.00
CA CYS A 367 10.17 15.63 -16.39
C CYS A 367 11.05 14.45 -15.94
N ASN A 368 12.38 14.58 -16.04
CA ASN A 368 13.31 13.52 -15.63
C ASN A 368 13.38 13.40 -14.10
N VAL A 369 13.49 14.52 -13.39
CA VAL A 369 13.47 14.55 -11.92
C VAL A 369 12.18 13.92 -11.39
N ALA A 370 11.01 14.28 -11.92
CA ALA A 370 9.74 13.73 -11.48
C ALA A 370 9.64 12.20 -11.65
N ARG A 371 10.10 11.66 -12.79
CA ARG A 371 10.13 10.21 -13.03
C ARG A 371 11.05 9.50 -12.05
N THR A 372 12.22 10.08 -11.76
CA THR A 372 13.16 9.49 -10.79
C THR A 372 12.63 9.57 -9.35
N LEU A 373 11.98 10.68 -8.97
CA LEU A 373 11.31 10.82 -7.67
C LEU A 373 10.23 9.74 -7.48
N MET A 374 9.40 9.49 -8.51
CA MET A 374 8.42 8.40 -8.48
C MET A 374 9.08 7.03 -8.33
N GLY A 375 10.21 6.80 -9.00
CA GLY A 375 11.00 5.58 -8.86
C GLY A 375 11.48 5.33 -7.42
N TRP A 376 11.79 6.40 -6.69
CA TRP A 376 12.13 6.40 -5.27
C TRP A 376 10.93 6.37 -4.32
N GLY A 377 9.70 6.32 -4.85
CA GLY A 377 8.48 6.22 -4.05
C GLY A 377 7.93 7.55 -3.53
N VAL A 378 8.50 8.70 -3.94
CA VAL A 378 7.98 10.02 -3.56
C VAL A 378 6.53 10.17 -4.02
N ARG A 379 5.65 10.57 -3.10
CA ARG A 379 4.20 10.67 -3.38
C ARG A 379 3.75 12.09 -3.68
N HIS A 380 4.40 13.11 -3.12
CA HIS A 380 3.95 14.49 -3.23
C HIS A 380 4.84 15.30 -4.17
N ILE A 381 4.34 15.61 -5.37
CA ILE A 381 5.10 16.30 -6.41
C ILE A 381 4.29 17.48 -6.95
N THR A 382 4.82 18.70 -6.80
CA THR A 382 4.16 19.91 -7.31
C THR A 382 4.99 20.56 -8.41
N PHE A 383 4.38 20.85 -9.55
CA PHE A 383 5.02 21.55 -10.67
C PHE A 383 4.63 23.03 -10.71
N VAL A 384 5.60 23.87 -11.06
CA VAL A 384 5.40 25.27 -11.44
C VAL A 384 6.04 25.52 -12.80
N ASP A 385 5.25 25.91 -13.79
CA ASP A 385 5.72 26.24 -15.14
C ASP A 385 4.65 27.08 -15.86
N ASN A 386 5.03 28.16 -16.57
CA ASN A 386 4.10 29.01 -17.31
C ASN A 386 3.97 28.68 -18.80
N ALA A 387 4.78 27.74 -19.30
CA ALA A 387 4.89 27.47 -20.72
C ALA A 387 3.87 26.42 -21.19
N LYS A 388 3.68 26.40 -22.51
CA LYS A 388 2.90 25.39 -23.21
C LYS A 388 3.80 24.37 -23.91
N ILE A 389 3.28 23.19 -24.14
CA ILE A 389 3.97 22.10 -24.83
C ILE A 389 4.04 22.41 -26.33
N SER A 390 5.24 22.41 -26.90
CA SER A 390 5.47 22.55 -28.34
C SER A 390 5.86 21.22 -28.99
N TYR A 391 5.74 21.12 -30.31
CA TYR A 391 6.02 19.89 -31.07
C TYR A 391 7.43 19.30 -30.86
N SER A 392 8.43 20.12 -30.51
CA SER A 392 9.80 19.65 -30.24
C SER A 392 9.97 19.10 -28.82
N ASN A 393 9.00 19.30 -27.92
CA ASN A 393 9.12 18.95 -26.51
C ASN A 393 9.02 17.43 -26.24
N PRO A 394 8.05 16.66 -26.77
CA PRO A 394 7.85 15.26 -26.37
C PRO A 394 9.10 14.36 -26.46
N VAL A 395 9.95 14.58 -27.47
CA VAL A 395 11.18 13.79 -27.67
C VAL A 395 12.30 14.09 -26.65
N ARG A 396 12.18 15.18 -25.89
CA ARG A 396 13.16 15.59 -24.86
C ARG A 396 12.55 15.63 -23.45
N GLN A 397 11.24 15.79 -23.34
CA GLN A 397 10.50 16.00 -22.10
C GLN A 397 9.60 14.77 -21.86
N PRO A 398 10.10 13.72 -21.19
CA PRO A 398 9.53 12.37 -21.22
C PRO A 398 8.19 12.19 -20.50
N LEU A 399 7.53 13.27 -20.08
CA LEU A 399 6.15 13.23 -19.60
C LEU A 399 5.14 13.50 -20.72
N TYR A 400 5.53 14.22 -21.78
CA TYR A 400 4.58 14.70 -22.78
C TYR A 400 4.53 13.79 -24.00
N GLU A 401 3.34 13.68 -24.59
CA GLU A 401 3.10 12.95 -25.82
C GLU A 401 2.76 13.90 -26.97
N PHE A 402 2.80 13.39 -28.20
CA PHE A 402 2.49 14.16 -29.41
C PHE A 402 1.11 14.84 -29.34
N GLU A 403 0.12 14.15 -28.77
CA GLU A 403 -1.24 14.68 -28.60
C GLU A 403 -1.33 15.90 -27.68
N ASP A 404 -0.37 16.09 -26.77
CA ASP A 404 -0.35 17.24 -25.86
C ASP A 404 0.05 18.54 -26.56
N CYS A 405 0.53 18.47 -27.81
CA CYS A 405 0.91 19.61 -28.64
C CYS A 405 -0.27 20.23 -29.41
N PHE A 406 -1.41 19.52 -29.51
CA PHE A 406 -2.56 19.97 -30.30
C PHE A 406 -3.22 21.22 -29.70
N GLY A 407 -3.93 21.98 -30.53
CA GLY A 407 -4.66 23.18 -30.08
C GLY A 407 -3.79 24.30 -29.52
N GLY A 408 -2.53 24.39 -29.97
CA GLY A 408 -1.56 25.36 -29.45
C GLY A 408 -0.83 24.91 -28.17
N GLY A 409 -0.95 23.62 -27.83
CA GLY A 409 -0.24 23.00 -26.70
C GLY A 409 -0.98 23.15 -25.36
N LYS A 410 -1.00 22.08 -24.59
CA LYS A 410 -1.45 22.12 -23.19
C LYS A 410 -0.43 22.87 -22.32
N SER A 411 -0.88 23.40 -21.18
CA SER A 411 0.03 23.93 -20.15
C SER A 411 0.91 22.79 -19.61
N LYS A 412 2.22 23.03 -19.53
CA LYS A 412 3.19 22.02 -19.11
C LYS A 412 2.94 21.52 -17.69
N ALA A 413 2.75 22.44 -16.74
CA ALA A 413 2.54 22.07 -15.34
C ALA A 413 1.31 21.15 -15.16
N ILE A 414 0.20 21.48 -15.83
CA ILE A 414 -1.04 20.69 -15.74
C ILE A 414 -0.90 19.35 -16.46
N ALA A 415 -0.33 19.34 -17.67
CA ALA A 415 -0.11 18.11 -18.42
C ALA A 415 0.85 17.16 -17.70
N ALA A 416 1.86 17.68 -16.99
CA ALA A 416 2.77 16.86 -16.20
C ALA A 416 2.03 16.11 -15.08
N VAL A 417 1.11 16.77 -14.38
CA VAL A 417 0.25 16.16 -13.34
C VAL A 417 -0.60 15.02 -13.93
N ASP A 418 -1.27 15.27 -15.05
CA ASP A 418 -2.09 14.26 -15.73
C ASP A 418 -1.24 13.04 -16.08
N ARG A 419 -0.01 13.25 -16.56
CA ARG A 419 0.89 12.19 -16.99
C ARG A 419 1.48 11.42 -15.81
N LEU A 420 1.85 12.07 -14.70
CA LEU A 420 2.27 11.35 -13.49
C LEU A 420 1.14 10.47 -12.93
N THR A 421 -0.07 11.01 -12.87
CA THR A 421 -1.25 10.28 -12.37
C THR A 421 -1.58 9.06 -13.24
N LYS A 422 -1.39 9.18 -14.56
CA LYS A 422 -1.52 8.04 -15.48
C LYS A 422 -0.43 6.98 -15.29
N ILE A 423 0.81 7.39 -14.99
CA ILE A 423 1.93 6.46 -14.74
C ILE A 423 1.72 5.72 -13.41
N PHE A 424 1.34 6.43 -12.36
CA PHE A 424 1.12 5.87 -11.03
C PHE A 424 -0.04 6.58 -10.32
N PRO A 425 -1.22 5.93 -10.18
CA PRO A 425 -2.40 6.55 -9.57
C PRO A 425 -2.23 6.96 -8.10
N GLY A 426 -1.24 6.41 -7.39
CA GLY A 426 -0.95 6.73 -5.99
C GLY A 426 -0.10 8.00 -5.79
N VAL A 427 0.28 8.70 -6.86
CA VAL A 427 0.95 10.00 -6.75
C VAL A 427 -0.06 11.09 -6.41
N ASN A 428 0.28 11.96 -5.45
CA ASN A 428 -0.39 13.21 -5.20
C ASN A 428 0.37 14.33 -5.92
N ALA A 429 -0.07 14.63 -7.14
CA ALA A 429 0.57 15.63 -7.99
C ALA A 429 -0.29 16.89 -8.18
N GLU A 430 0.33 18.06 -8.07
CA GLU A 430 -0.29 19.36 -8.32
C GLU A 430 0.50 20.17 -9.37
N GLY A 431 -0.17 21.07 -10.07
CA GLY A 431 0.42 21.83 -11.17
C GLY A 431 -0.08 23.26 -11.20
N TYR A 432 0.84 24.22 -11.20
CA TYR A 432 0.55 25.65 -11.19
C TYR A 432 1.09 26.31 -12.47
N ASN A 433 0.16 26.80 -13.29
CA ASN A 433 0.49 27.59 -14.47
C ASN A 433 0.74 29.05 -14.08
N MET A 434 1.94 29.36 -13.59
CA MET A 434 2.32 30.69 -13.12
C MET A 434 3.73 31.06 -13.56
N SER A 435 3.96 32.35 -13.75
CA SER A 435 5.29 32.89 -14.07
C SER A 435 6.07 33.16 -12.77
N ILE A 436 7.39 33.09 -12.85
CA ILE A 436 8.28 33.47 -11.76
C ILE A 436 8.93 34.81 -12.17
N PRO A 437 8.63 35.91 -11.48
CA PRO A 437 9.23 37.21 -11.76
C PRO A 437 10.76 37.18 -11.69
N MET A 438 11.41 37.86 -12.63
CA MET A 438 12.86 37.80 -12.83
C MET A 438 13.50 39.18 -12.60
N PRO A 439 14.68 39.26 -11.97
CA PRO A 439 15.45 40.50 -11.91
C PRO A 439 15.72 41.10 -13.30
N GLY A 440 15.60 42.42 -13.43
CA GLY A 440 15.83 43.13 -14.70
C GLY A 440 14.69 43.03 -15.72
N HIS A 441 13.58 42.35 -15.39
CA HIS A 441 12.36 42.30 -16.20
C HIS A 441 11.25 43.08 -15.49
N PRO A 442 10.95 44.33 -15.91
CA PRO A 442 9.99 45.15 -15.19
C PRO A 442 8.60 44.51 -15.12
N VAL A 443 7.93 44.72 -14.00
CA VAL A 443 6.56 44.23 -13.74
C VAL A 443 5.57 45.39 -13.55
N ASN A 444 6.07 46.62 -13.50
CA ASN A 444 5.30 47.84 -13.23
C ASN A 444 4.73 48.54 -14.49
N PHE A 445 4.70 47.86 -15.65
CA PHE A 445 4.14 48.44 -16.88
C PHE A 445 2.65 48.81 -16.76
N SER A 446 1.92 48.18 -15.83
CA SER A 446 0.54 48.51 -15.49
C SER A 446 0.22 48.08 -14.05
N GLN A 447 -0.86 48.62 -13.48
CA GLN A 447 -1.32 48.18 -12.16
C GLN A 447 -1.70 46.68 -12.15
N ALA A 448 -2.23 46.17 -13.27
CA ALA A 448 -2.63 44.77 -13.41
C ALA A 448 -1.42 43.83 -13.39
N THR A 449 -0.34 44.16 -14.10
CA THR A 449 0.90 43.36 -14.14
C THR A 449 1.60 43.36 -12.79
N LEU A 450 1.64 44.50 -12.10
CA LEU A 450 2.23 44.58 -10.76
C LEU A 450 1.43 43.73 -9.74
N SER A 451 0.10 43.82 -9.79
CA SER A 451 -0.79 43.04 -8.92
C SER A 451 -0.77 41.54 -9.26
N GLN A 452 -0.48 41.16 -10.50
CA GLN A 452 -0.26 39.76 -10.89
C GLN A 452 1.08 39.26 -10.36
N ALA A 453 2.16 40.02 -10.54
CA ALA A 453 3.48 39.68 -10.01
C ALA A 453 3.45 39.51 -8.48
N GLN A 454 2.71 40.37 -7.77
CA GLN A 454 2.53 40.21 -6.32
C GLN A 454 1.86 38.90 -5.95
N ARG A 455 0.74 38.55 -6.62
CA ARG A 455 0.04 37.28 -6.40
C ARG A 455 0.92 36.07 -6.74
N ASP A 456 1.70 36.17 -7.80
CA ASP A 456 2.63 35.11 -8.20
C ASP A 456 3.75 34.94 -7.16
N VAL A 457 4.30 36.03 -6.61
CA VAL A 457 5.27 35.96 -5.50
C VAL A 457 4.65 35.33 -4.27
N GLU A 458 3.46 35.77 -3.85
CA GLU A 458 2.76 35.22 -2.68
C GLU A 458 2.47 33.72 -2.83
N GLN A 459 2.03 33.29 -4.03
CA GLN A 459 1.79 31.89 -4.32
C GLN A 459 3.10 31.08 -4.32
N LEU A 460 4.17 31.58 -4.92
CA LEU A 460 5.47 30.91 -4.92
C LEU A 460 6.03 30.77 -3.50
N GLU A 461 5.92 31.82 -2.68
CA GLU A 461 6.29 31.79 -1.27
C GLU A 461 5.53 30.72 -0.49
N LYS A 462 4.22 30.64 -0.69
CA LYS A 462 3.38 29.62 -0.08
C LYS A 462 3.82 28.21 -0.48
N LEU A 463 4.02 27.98 -1.78
CA LEU A 463 4.47 26.68 -2.28
C LEU A 463 5.83 26.30 -1.69
N ILE A 464 6.81 27.21 -1.66
CA ILE A 464 8.12 26.95 -1.05
C ILE A 464 7.97 26.63 0.45
N ALA A 465 7.09 27.32 1.17
CA ALA A 465 6.84 27.06 2.60
C ALA A 465 6.23 25.68 2.87
N GLU A 466 5.30 25.24 2.02
CA GLU A 466 4.54 23.99 2.19
C GLU A 466 5.32 22.72 1.81
N HIS A 467 6.41 22.87 1.03
CA HIS A 467 7.22 21.76 0.55
C HIS A 467 8.53 21.60 1.34
N ASP A 468 9.08 20.40 1.35
CA ASP A 468 10.29 20.06 2.11
C ASP A 468 11.55 20.32 1.29
N VAL A 469 11.50 19.97 -0.01
CA VAL A 469 12.61 20.12 -0.96
C VAL A 469 12.14 20.91 -2.18
N VAL A 470 12.94 21.90 -2.56
CA VAL A 470 12.70 22.74 -3.75
C VAL A 470 13.75 22.42 -4.81
N PHE A 471 13.31 22.01 -5.99
CA PHE A 471 14.15 21.79 -7.14
C PHE A 471 14.11 22.99 -8.08
N LEU A 472 15.27 23.58 -8.37
CA LEU A 472 15.40 24.66 -9.36
C LEU A 472 15.81 24.06 -10.71
N LEU A 473 14.84 23.95 -11.62
CA LEU A 473 14.95 23.22 -12.89
C LEU A 473 14.61 24.11 -14.09
N MET A 474 14.82 25.42 -13.91
CA MET A 474 14.46 26.49 -14.83
C MET A 474 15.49 26.65 -15.95
N ASP A 475 15.12 27.32 -17.02
CA ASP A 475 15.92 27.46 -18.24
C ASP A 475 16.78 28.72 -18.29
N THR A 476 16.64 29.63 -17.32
CA THR A 476 17.49 30.83 -17.24
C THR A 476 18.07 31.04 -15.86
N ARG A 477 19.13 31.84 -15.78
CA ARG A 477 19.79 32.18 -14.51
C ARG A 477 18.93 33.12 -13.67
N GLU A 478 18.30 34.11 -14.31
CA GLU A 478 17.51 35.16 -13.64
C GLU A 478 16.30 34.58 -12.94
N SER A 479 15.65 33.61 -13.58
CA SER A 479 14.46 32.96 -13.07
C SER A 479 14.71 32.13 -11.80
N ARG A 480 15.96 31.70 -11.56
CA ARG A 480 16.38 31.01 -10.33
C ARG A 480 16.57 31.94 -9.13
N TRP A 481 16.70 33.26 -9.36
CA TRP A 481 17.06 34.22 -8.31
C TRP A 481 15.99 34.30 -7.22
N LEU A 482 14.74 34.59 -7.60
CA LEU A 482 13.64 34.75 -6.65
C LEU A 482 13.45 33.47 -5.82
N PRO A 483 13.29 32.27 -6.42
CA PRO A 483 13.21 31.03 -5.64
C PRO A 483 14.39 30.80 -4.69
N THR A 484 15.60 31.21 -5.08
CA THR A 484 16.79 31.08 -4.22
C THR A 484 16.68 31.97 -2.99
N VAL A 485 16.27 33.23 -3.15
CA VAL A 485 16.06 34.17 -2.03
C VAL A 485 14.97 33.64 -1.09
N LEU A 486 13.82 33.27 -1.65
CA LEU A 486 12.68 32.78 -0.88
C LEU A 486 13.01 31.51 -0.10
N ALA A 487 13.66 30.54 -0.74
CA ALA A 487 14.04 29.29 -0.08
C ALA A 487 15.13 29.49 0.97
N ALA A 488 16.08 30.40 0.75
CA ALA A 488 17.11 30.74 1.73
C ALA A 488 16.51 31.38 2.99
N SER A 489 15.59 32.34 2.83
CA SER A 489 14.87 32.97 3.95
C SER A 489 13.99 31.97 4.71
N LYS A 490 13.25 31.10 3.99
CA LYS A 490 12.39 30.06 4.59
C LYS A 490 13.14 28.80 5.03
N GLN A 491 14.47 28.78 4.93
CA GLN A 491 15.33 27.66 5.32
C GLN A 491 14.90 26.33 4.69
N LYS A 492 14.68 26.33 3.38
CA LYS A 492 14.29 25.14 2.61
C LYS A 492 15.49 24.50 1.95
N LEU A 493 15.49 23.17 1.89
CA LEU A 493 16.51 22.43 1.14
C LEU A 493 16.29 22.69 -0.35
N VAL A 494 17.30 23.24 -1.01
CA VAL A 494 17.26 23.49 -2.45
C VAL A 494 18.22 22.57 -3.17
N VAL A 495 17.75 21.91 -4.22
CA VAL A 495 18.58 21.21 -5.20
C VAL A 495 18.46 21.91 -6.56
N ASN A 496 19.54 22.51 -7.02
CA ASN A 496 19.61 23.24 -8.28
C ASN A 496 20.26 22.36 -9.35
N ALA A 497 19.62 22.22 -10.51
CA ALA A 497 20.20 21.57 -11.67
C ALA A 497 20.16 22.50 -12.89
N ALA A 498 21.28 22.61 -13.60
CA ALA A 498 21.45 23.47 -14.77
C ALA A 498 22.26 22.76 -15.86
N LEU A 499 21.99 23.09 -17.13
CA LEU A 499 22.51 22.39 -18.30
C LEU A 499 23.19 23.36 -19.26
N GLY A 500 24.43 23.06 -19.64
CA GLY A 500 25.08 23.63 -20.83
C GLY A 500 24.91 22.74 -22.06
N PHE A 501 25.74 22.98 -23.09
CA PHE A 501 25.74 22.16 -24.31
C PHE A 501 26.14 20.70 -24.05
N ASP A 502 27.32 20.48 -23.45
CA ASP A 502 27.92 19.18 -23.15
C ASP A 502 28.28 19.01 -21.65
N THR A 503 27.84 19.96 -20.82
CA THR A 503 28.12 20.02 -19.37
C THR A 503 26.85 20.20 -18.55
N PHE A 504 26.89 19.85 -17.28
CA PHE A 504 25.82 20.12 -16.32
C PHE A 504 26.38 20.47 -14.94
N VAL A 505 25.55 21.13 -14.13
CA VAL A 505 25.78 21.31 -12.71
C VAL A 505 24.54 20.87 -11.93
N VAL A 506 24.75 20.07 -10.89
CA VAL A 506 23.77 19.72 -9.86
C VAL A 506 24.34 20.16 -8.53
N MET A 507 23.62 20.92 -7.72
CA MET A 507 24.13 21.37 -6.43
C MET A 507 23.03 21.53 -5.39
N ARG A 508 23.39 21.41 -4.11
CA ARG A 508 22.52 21.79 -3.00
C ARG A 508 22.90 23.18 -2.49
N HIS A 509 21.93 24.01 -2.12
CA HIS A 509 22.25 25.30 -1.47
C HIS A 509 22.58 25.10 0.01
N GLY A 510 23.36 26.03 0.59
CA GLY A 510 23.60 26.04 2.03
C GLY A 510 22.36 26.40 2.83
N LEU A 511 22.05 25.58 3.83
CA LEU A 511 20.87 25.74 4.69
C LEU A 511 21.21 26.64 5.88
N LYS A 512 20.71 27.88 5.89
CA LYS A 512 21.06 28.85 6.94
C LYS A 512 20.57 28.40 8.33
N LYS A 513 21.32 28.73 9.38
CA LYS A 513 20.91 28.53 10.78
C LYS A 513 20.12 29.75 11.27
N THR A 514 19.11 29.56 12.12
CA THR A 514 18.38 30.68 12.76
C THR A 514 19.30 31.44 13.72
N ALA A 515 19.11 32.76 13.85
CA ALA A 515 19.89 33.62 14.73
C ALA A 515 19.91 33.15 16.21
N ILE A 516 18.84 32.49 16.67
CA ILE A 516 18.74 31.94 18.04
C ILE A 516 19.80 30.84 18.27
N SER A 517 20.11 30.03 17.27
CA SER A 517 21.08 28.93 17.36
C SER A 517 22.55 29.37 17.27
N GLN A 518 22.82 30.66 17.01
CA GLN A 518 24.17 31.23 17.03
C GLN A 518 24.60 31.73 18.43
N SER A 519 23.68 31.72 19.42
CA SER A 519 23.91 32.27 20.76
C SER A 519 24.40 31.27 21.82
N VAL A 520 24.59 29.99 21.46
CA VAL A 520 25.20 28.99 22.35
C VAL A 520 26.69 28.88 22.00
N PRO A 521 27.63 29.29 22.86
CA PRO A 521 29.05 29.11 22.60
C PRO A 521 29.40 27.64 22.78
N CYS A 522 29.66 26.93 21.69
CA CYS A 522 30.37 25.66 21.72
C CYS A 522 31.87 25.99 21.77
N GLY A 523 32.52 25.77 22.93
CA GLY A 523 33.97 25.57 23.11
C GLY A 523 34.94 26.53 22.40
N ALA A 524 35.59 27.39 23.18
CA ALA A 524 36.69 28.28 22.83
C ALA A 524 37.58 27.84 21.65
N ASP A 525 37.47 28.55 20.52
CA ASP A 525 38.59 28.71 19.60
C ASP A 525 39.61 29.66 20.25
N SER A 526 40.82 29.14 20.44
CA SER A 526 41.96 29.87 21.00
C SER A 526 42.33 31.02 20.06
N SER A 527 42.00 32.23 20.46
CA SER A 527 42.43 33.47 19.85
C SER A 527 43.94 33.56 19.74
N ALA A 528 44.41 33.98 18.57
CA ALA A 528 45.75 34.49 18.36
C ALA A 528 46.12 35.52 19.43
N SER A 529 47.19 35.25 20.17
CA SER A 529 47.87 36.24 21.00
C SER A 529 49.35 36.27 20.62
N CYS A 530 49.73 37.39 20.02
CA CYS A 530 51.08 37.86 19.84
C CYS A 530 51.75 38.13 21.19
N SER A 531 52.84 37.41 21.49
CA SER A 531 53.74 37.77 22.58
C SER A 531 55.19 37.46 22.20
N SER A 532 55.96 38.54 22.11
CA SER A 532 57.40 38.60 21.98
C SER A 532 58.08 38.21 23.30
N ALA A 533 58.95 37.20 23.27
CA ALA A 533 60.02 37.04 24.25
C ALA A 533 61.17 36.22 23.66
N SER A 534 62.35 36.84 23.75
CA SER A 534 63.66 36.38 23.31
C SER A 534 64.26 35.30 24.20
N SER A 535 65.08 34.43 23.59
CA SER A 535 66.46 34.07 23.96
C SER A 535 66.82 32.59 24.15
N SER A 536 67.94 32.25 23.49
CA SER A 536 68.98 31.27 23.81
C SER A 536 68.91 29.85 23.24
N MET A 537 70.07 29.47 22.71
CA MET A 537 70.40 28.30 21.91
C MET A 537 70.57 27.03 22.73
N SER A 538 70.22 25.87 22.15
CA SER A 538 71.06 24.67 22.16
C SER A 538 70.60 23.66 21.10
N THR A 539 71.55 23.20 20.30
CA THR A 539 71.46 22.22 19.22
C THR A 539 71.13 20.80 19.69
N SER A 540 70.24 20.10 18.97
CA SER A 540 70.38 18.66 18.68
C SER A 540 69.44 18.22 17.55
N ALA A 541 70.00 17.51 16.58
CA ALA A 541 69.38 17.04 15.35
C ALA A 541 68.23 16.04 15.57
N GLY A 542 67.21 16.10 14.70
CA GLY A 542 66.20 15.04 14.59
C GLY A 542 64.93 15.46 13.87
N SER A 543 64.78 15.02 12.62
CA SER A 543 63.52 14.80 11.88
C SER A 543 62.52 15.95 11.74
N ALA A 544 62.41 16.47 10.51
CA ALA A 544 61.31 17.31 10.06
C ALA A 544 59.96 16.54 10.13
N PRO A 545 58.89 17.14 10.68
CA PRO A 545 57.53 16.73 10.35
C PRO A 545 57.12 17.44 9.06
N ILE A 546 56.95 16.64 8.01
CA ILE A 546 56.25 17.02 6.78
C ILE A 546 54.83 17.42 7.18
N VAL A 547 54.43 18.66 6.92
CA VAL A 547 53.03 19.10 6.97
C VAL A 547 52.33 18.49 5.75
N PRO A 548 51.34 17.59 5.89
CA PRO A 548 50.49 17.23 4.78
C PRO A 548 49.50 18.39 4.59
N GLY A 549 49.57 19.07 3.44
CA GLY A 549 48.64 20.13 3.10
C GLY A 549 47.21 19.62 3.01
N SER A 550 46.41 19.82 4.06
CA SER A 550 44.95 19.74 3.95
C SER A 550 44.47 21.00 3.23
N SER A 551 43.88 20.82 2.06
CA SER A 551 43.20 21.88 1.29
C SER A 551 42.28 22.69 2.21
N LEU A 552 42.43 24.02 2.22
CA LEU A 552 41.61 25.00 2.95
C LEU A 552 40.08 24.93 2.63
N PHE A 553 39.68 24.10 1.68
CA PHE A 553 38.30 23.91 1.23
C PHE A 553 37.72 22.52 1.51
N SER A 554 38.47 21.64 2.18
CA SER A 554 37.96 20.36 2.68
C SER A 554 37.15 20.59 3.97
N ASN A 555 35.92 20.09 4.04
CA ASN A 555 35.00 20.17 5.20
C ASN A 555 34.18 21.46 5.39
N ILE A 556 33.52 21.97 4.35
CA ILE A 556 32.57 23.07 4.52
C ILE A 556 31.24 22.56 5.14
N PRO A 557 30.81 23.07 6.30
CA PRO A 557 29.53 22.69 6.90
C PRO A 557 28.34 23.12 6.04
N GLY A 558 27.24 22.35 6.06
CA GLY A 558 26.07 22.60 5.19
C GLY A 558 25.50 24.01 5.31
N HIS A 559 25.52 24.62 6.50
CA HIS A 559 25.03 25.99 6.70
C HIS A 559 25.93 27.10 6.16
N LYS A 560 27.17 26.78 5.80
CA LYS A 560 28.15 27.70 5.19
C LYS A 560 28.31 27.47 3.68
N LEU A 561 27.58 26.54 3.08
CA LEU A 561 27.67 26.30 1.64
C LEU A 561 27.08 27.46 0.84
N GLY A 562 27.68 27.73 -0.32
CA GLY A 562 27.18 28.70 -1.27
C GLY A 562 25.84 28.30 -1.89
N CYS A 563 25.13 29.29 -2.44
CA CYS A 563 24.04 29.04 -3.39
C CYS A 563 24.57 29.13 -4.83
N TYR A 564 23.69 28.92 -5.81
CA TYR A 564 24.01 29.05 -7.23
C TYR A 564 24.71 30.37 -7.58
N PHE A 565 24.35 31.47 -6.91
CA PHE A 565 24.87 32.82 -7.16
C PHE A 565 26.13 33.19 -6.35
N CYS A 566 26.69 32.29 -5.53
CA CYS A 566 27.87 32.62 -4.72
C CYS A 566 29.20 32.56 -5.48
N ASN A 567 29.27 31.81 -6.58
CA ASN A 567 30.52 31.55 -7.30
C ASN A 567 30.68 32.42 -8.56
N ASP A 568 29.82 33.40 -8.73
CA ASP A 568 29.81 34.28 -9.89
C ASP A 568 29.71 35.73 -9.40
N VAL A 569 30.60 36.59 -9.89
CA VAL A 569 30.77 37.98 -9.43
C VAL A 569 29.85 38.95 -10.17
N VAL A 570 28.89 38.48 -10.96
CA VAL A 570 27.95 39.32 -11.72
C VAL A 570 26.51 39.08 -11.24
N ALA A 571 25.73 40.14 -11.05
CA ALA A 571 24.30 40.04 -10.73
C ALA A 571 23.48 39.43 -11.88
N PRO A 572 22.38 38.71 -11.57
CA PRO A 572 21.42 38.32 -12.60
C PRO A 572 20.77 39.58 -13.21
N GLY A 573 20.87 39.72 -14.53
CA GLY A 573 20.20 40.73 -15.35
C GLY A 573 19.70 40.09 -16.66
N ASP A 574 19.07 40.86 -17.56
CA ASP A 574 18.53 40.34 -18.82
C ASP A 574 19.62 39.69 -19.70
N SER A 575 19.81 38.39 -19.51
CA SER A 575 20.84 37.63 -20.19
C SER A 575 20.39 37.21 -21.58
N THR A 576 19.14 37.43 -22.01
CA THR A 576 18.63 36.98 -23.33
C THR A 576 19.42 37.53 -24.52
N ARG A 577 20.37 38.44 -24.25
CA ARG A 577 21.32 39.04 -25.18
C ARG A 577 22.76 38.50 -25.07
N ASP A 578 23.18 37.86 -23.97
CA ASP A 578 24.56 37.36 -23.72
C ASP A 578 24.61 35.91 -23.16
N ARG A 579 25.40 35.04 -23.81
CA ARG A 579 25.34 33.56 -23.69
C ARG A 579 25.93 33.03 -22.38
N THR A 580 25.08 32.62 -21.43
CA THR A 580 25.47 31.85 -20.23
C THR A 580 25.15 30.35 -20.36
N LEU A 581 25.70 29.53 -19.45
CA LEU A 581 25.49 28.07 -19.39
C LEU A 581 24.01 27.69 -19.48
N ASP A 582 23.14 28.43 -18.79
CA ASP A 582 21.72 28.10 -18.62
C ASP A 582 20.87 28.24 -19.89
N GLN A 583 21.27 29.11 -20.82
CA GLN A 583 20.44 29.46 -22.00
C GLN A 583 20.37 28.38 -23.10
N GLN A 584 21.04 27.24 -22.92
CA GLN A 584 21.15 26.21 -23.95
C GLN A 584 20.32 24.96 -23.64
N CYS A 585 19.33 25.04 -22.75
CA CYS A 585 18.51 23.89 -22.38
C CYS A 585 17.81 23.19 -23.57
N THR A 586 17.56 23.90 -24.69
CA THR A 586 17.02 23.34 -25.94
C THR A 586 18.07 22.80 -26.92
N VAL A 587 19.32 23.26 -26.81
CA VAL A 587 20.44 22.88 -27.70
C VAL A 587 21.43 21.93 -27.02
N SER A 588 21.16 21.53 -25.77
CA SER A 588 21.96 20.58 -25.00
C SER A 588 21.92 19.17 -25.59
N ARG A 589 23.02 18.44 -25.41
CA ARG A 589 23.11 17.01 -25.75
C ARG A 589 22.01 16.24 -24.97
N PRO A 590 21.15 15.45 -25.64
CA PRO A 590 19.95 14.87 -25.01
C PRO A 590 20.19 14.06 -23.73
N GLY A 591 21.34 13.40 -23.61
CA GLY A 591 21.68 12.60 -22.43
C GLY A 591 21.88 13.40 -21.14
N LEU A 592 22.21 14.69 -21.22
CA LEU A 592 22.56 15.50 -20.05
C LEU A 592 21.42 15.67 -19.07
N ALA A 593 20.21 15.92 -19.54
CA ALA A 593 19.07 16.13 -18.66
C ALA A 593 18.66 14.87 -17.89
N MET A 594 18.84 13.69 -18.49
CA MET A 594 18.63 12.42 -17.80
C MET A 594 19.66 12.22 -16.70
N ILE A 595 20.94 12.46 -17.00
CA ILE A 595 22.05 12.34 -16.03
C ILE A 595 21.89 13.34 -14.89
N ALA A 596 21.71 14.62 -15.21
CA ALA A 596 21.57 15.69 -14.23
C ALA A 596 20.29 15.52 -13.39
N GLY A 597 19.17 15.13 -14.01
CA GLY A 597 17.92 14.85 -13.31
C GLY A 597 18.04 13.68 -12.33
N ALA A 598 18.70 12.59 -12.75
CA ALA A 598 18.97 11.45 -11.86
C ALA A 598 19.88 11.85 -10.69
N LEU A 599 21.00 12.52 -10.97
CA LEU A 599 21.94 12.98 -9.94
C LEU A 599 21.30 13.97 -8.95
N ALA A 600 20.39 14.82 -9.40
CA ALA A 600 19.65 15.74 -8.51
C ALA A 600 18.79 14.98 -7.51
N VAL A 601 18.09 13.92 -7.94
CA VAL A 601 17.27 13.09 -7.04
C VAL A 601 18.15 12.24 -6.13
N GLU A 602 19.20 11.59 -6.66
CA GLU A 602 20.12 10.80 -5.83
C GLU A 602 20.83 11.65 -4.76
N LEU A 603 21.18 12.90 -5.10
CA LEU A 603 21.71 13.85 -4.15
C LEU A 603 20.68 14.18 -3.06
N MET A 604 19.41 14.46 -3.44
CA MET A 604 18.34 14.67 -2.46
C MET A 604 18.18 13.47 -1.52
N VAL A 605 18.07 12.25 -2.07
CA VAL A 605 17.87 11.05 -1.25
C VAL A 605 19.05 10.86 -0.30
N SER A 606 20.29 11.02 -0.78
CA SER A 606 21.49 10.94 0.05
C SER A 606 21.48 11.97 1.19
N ILE A 607 21.06 13.21 0.92
CA ILE A 607 20.89 14.24 1.95
C ILE A 607 19.87 13.80 3.00
N LEU A 608 18.71 13.27 2.59
CA LEU A 608 17.66 12.83 3.52
C LEU A 608 18.07 11.63 4.39
N GLN A 609 18.96 10.78 3.89
CA GLN A 609 19.53 9.66 4.64
C GLN A 609 20.62 10.08 5.63
N HIS A 610 21.28 11.21 5.39
CA HIS A 610 22.29 11.74 6.30
C HIS A 610 21.66 12.19 7.63
N SER A 611 22.32 11.91 8.76
CA SER A 611 21.85 12.31 10.10
C SER A 611 21.58 13.81 10.23
N GLU A 612 22.53 14.62 9.74
CA GLU A 612 22.44 16.08 9.69
C GLU A 612 21.58 16.66 8.55
N GLY A 613 21.00 15.83 7.68
CA GLY A 613 20.17 16.29 6.57
C GLY A 613 20.84 17.37 5.70
N GLY A 614 20.12 18.47 5.45
CA GLY A 614 20.64 19.63 4.69
C GLY A 614 21.85 20.34 5.33
N TYR A 615 22.11 20.12 6.61
CA TYR A 615 23.27 20.68 7.33
C TYR A 615 24.54 19.82 7.19
N ALA A 616 24.45 18.65 6.56
CA ALA A 616 25.58 17.76 6.30
C ALA A 616 26.78 18.50 5.70
N ILE A 617 27.98 18.10 6.09
CA ILE A 617 29.24 18.61 5.54
C ILE A 617 29.35 18.20 4.07
N ALA A 618 29.87 19.08 3.22
CA ALA A 618 30.07 18.76 1.82
C ALA A 618 31.19 17.73 1.63
N SER A 619 30.84 16.56 1.08
CA SER A 619 31.81 15.58 0.65
C SER A 619 32.59 16.09 -0.57
N SER A 620 33.88 15.78 -0.60
CA SER A 620 34.83 16.07 -1.67
C SER A 620 35.22 14.80 -2.42
N SER A 621 35.94 14.95 -3.53
CA SER A 621 36.48 13.82 -4.29
C SER A 621 37.47 12.97 -3.47
N ASP A 622 38.14 13.58 -2.49
CA ASP A 622 39.14 12.92 -1.65
C ASP A 622 38.49 12.04 -0.57
N ASP A 623 37.23 12.32 -0.21
CA ASP A 623 36.45 11.53 0.76
C ASP A 623 36.05 10.14 0.23
N ARG A 624 36.34 9.82 -1.04
CA ARG A 624 36.10 8.50 -1.65
C ARG A 624 36.83 7.36 -0.93
N MET A 625 37.88 7.67 -0.16
CA MET A 625 38.69 6.68 0.57
C MET A 625 38.23 6.47 2.02
N ASN A 626 37.28 7.26 2.52
CA ASN A 626 36.73 7.16 3.88
C ASN A 626 35.41 6.36 3.89
N GLU A 627 34.98 5.92 5.07
CA GLU A 627 33.61 5.41 5.22
C GLU A 627 32.60 6.47 4.75
N PRO A 628 31.67 6.11 3.85
CA PRO A 628 30.75 7.07 3.29
C PRO A 628 29.84 7.63 4.38
N PRO A 629 29.50 8.93 4.34
CA PRO A 629 28.73 9.59 5.39
C PRO A 629 27.28 9.11 5.47
N THR A 630 26.81 8.38 4.44
CA THR A 630 25.49 7.76 4.40
C THR A 630 25.59 6.35 3.83
N SER A 631 24.55 5.56 4.07
CA SER A 631 24.41 4.23 3.48
C SER A 631 24.23 4.25 1.96
N LEU A 632 24.05 5.42 1.34
CA LEU A 632 23.96 5.63 -0.11
C LEU A 632 25.20 6.30 -0.71
N GLY A 633 26.23 6.59 0.10
CA GLY A 633 27.47 7.21 -0.36
C GLY A 633 27.63 8.67 0.09
N LEU A 634 28.22 9.48 -0.79
CA LEU A 634 28.66 10.85 -0.53
C LEU A 634 27.50 11.87 -0.55
N VAL A 635 27.68 13.00 0.14
CA VAL A 635 26.75 14.14 0.13
C VAL A 635 27.49 15.41 -0.35
N PRO A 636 27.82 15.51 -1.65
CA PRO A 636 28.59 16.62 -2.19
C PRO A 636 27.81 17.95 -2.12
N HIS A 637 28.54 19.07 -2.24
CA HIS A 637 27.94 20.38 -2.46
C HIS A 637 27.48 20.54 -3.91
N GLN A 638 28.40 20.33 -4.85
CA GLN A 638 28.16 20.42 -6.28
C GLN A 638 28.66 19.16 -6.98
N ILE A 639 28.00 18.78 -8.06
CA ILE A 639 28.39 17.77 -9.01
C ILE A 639 28.43 18.46 -10.36
N ARG A 640 29.62 18.61 -10.94
CA ARG A 640 29.79 19.17 -12.28
C ARG A 640 30.25 18.08 -13.23
N GLY A 641 29.45 17.80 -14.24
CA GLY A 641 29.75 16.75 -15.21
C GLY A 641 30.09 17.28 -16.60
N PHE A 642 30.99 16.57 -17.27
CA PHE A 642 31.48 16.89 -18.61
C PHE A 642 31.31 15.68 -19.52
N LEU A 643 30.30 15.70 -20.40
CA LEU A 643 29.98 14.56 -21.25
C LEU A 643 30.97 14.37 -22.41
N SER A 644 31.75 15.39 -22.74
CA SER A 644 32.89 15.28 -23.66
C SER A 644 34.02 14.42 -23.08
N ARG A 645 34.16 14.37 -21.75
CA ARG A 645 35.22 13.64 -21.03
C ARG A 645 34.72 12.45 -20.22
N PHE A 646 33.40 12.29 -20.11
CA PHE A 646 32.74 11.30 -19.25
C PHE A 646 33.22 11.35 -17.79
N ASP A 647 33.43 12.56 -17.27
CA ASP A 647 33.97 12.79 -15.92
C ASP A 647 33.10 13.76 -15.10
N ASN A 648 33.15 13.60 -13.78
CA ASN A 648 32.45 14.41 -12.78
C ASN A 648 33.42 14.92 -11.71
N VAL A 649 33.33 16.21 -11.39
CA VAL A 649 34.07 16.85 -10.29
C VAL A 649 33.12 17.32 -9.18
N LEU A 650 33.59 17.28 -7.92
CA LEU A 650 32.79 17.56 -6.73
C LEU A 650 33.29 18.81 -5.97
N PRO A 651 33.22 20.03 -6.54
CA PRO A 651 33.70 21.21 -5.87
C PRO A 651 32.75 21.63 -4.74
N ALA A 652 33.33 22.15 -3.66
CA ALA A 652 32.61 22.81 -2.58
C ALA A 652 32.98 24.29 -2.55
N SER A 653 32.05 25.15 -2.13
CA SER A 653 32.30 26.59 -2.04
C SER A 653 31.54 27.20 -0.88
N LEU A 654 32.17 28.22 -0.27
CA LEU A 654 31.59 28.95 0.85
C LEU A 654 30.52 29.92 0.37
N ALA A 655 29.56 30.19 1.24
CA ALA A 655 28.61 31.27 1.05
C ALA A 655 29.37 32.60 0.99
N PHE A 656 29.19 33.31 -0.13
CA PHE A 656 29.79 34.62 -0.34
C PHE A 656 28.96 35.68 0.39
N ASP A 657 29.63 36.51 1.19
CA ASP A 657 29.03 37.56 2.01
C ASP A 657 28.40 38.68 1.17
N LYS A 658 28.92 38.95 -0.03
CA LYS A 658 28.35 39.88 -1.01
C LYS A 658 27.47 39.23 -2.08
N CYS A 659 27.04 37.98 -1.88
CA CYS A 659 26.18 37.27 -2.84
C CYS A 659 24.86 38.02 -3.11
N THR A 660 24.48 38.16 -4.37
CA THR A 660 23.24 38.85 -4.80
C THR A 660 21.95 38.11 -4.46
N ALA A 661 22.01 36.89 -3.91
CA ALA A 661 20.85 36.10 -3.53
C ALA A 661 20.82 35.70 -2.05
N CYS A 662 21.88 35.07 -1.53
CA CYS A 662 21.87 34.50 -0.17
C CYS A 662 22.76 35.23 0.85
N SER A 663 23.23 36.45 0.52
CA SER A 663 23.94 37.30 1.49
C SER A 663 23.00 37.73 2.62
N PRO A 664 23.54 37.98 3.82
CA PRO A 664 22.76 38.58 4.91
C PRO A 664 22.05 39.85 4.47
N THR A 665 22.73 40.71 3.70
CA THR A 665 22.16 41.98 3.20
C THR A 665 20.89 41.75 2.38
N VAL A 666 20.91 40.86 1.39
CA VAL A 666 19.73 40.60 0.53
C VAL A 666 18.59 39.99 1.33
N LEU A 667 18.90 39.01 2.20
CA LEU A 667 17.88 38.33 3.01
C LEU A 667 17.22 39.31 3.99
N GLU A 668 17.98 40.18 4.65
CA GLU A 668 17.43 41.19 5.55
C GLU A 668 16.51 42.19 4.85
N HIS A 669 16.87 42.64 3.64
CA HIS A 669 16.01 43.56 2.89
C HIS A 669 14.71 42.88 2.45
N TYR A 670 14.80 41.64 1.97
CA TYR A 670 13.61 40.86 1.64
C TYR A 670 12.73 40.61 2.88
N GLU A 671 13.29 40.21 4.01
CA GLU A 671 12.54 39.92 5.24
C GLU A 671 11.89 41.17 5.86
N LYS A 672 12.50 42.35 5.69
CA LYS A 672 11.97 43.62 6.20
C LYS A 672 10.94 44.27 5.26
N GLU A 673 11.19 44.26 3.95
CA GLU A 673 10.40 45.02 2.98
C GLU A 673 9.46 44.15 2.11
N GLY A 674 9.64 42.83 2.11
CA GLY A 674 8.83 41.88 1.36
C GLY A 674 8.73 42.20 -0.13
N PHE A 675 7.51 42.18 -0.68
CA PHE A 675 7.25 42.45 -2.09
C PHE A 675 7.74 43.84 -2.56
N ASN A 676 7.83 44.84 -1.68
CA ASN A 676 8.33 46.16 -2.08
C ASN A 676 9.80 46.11 -2.50
N PHE A 677 10.63 45.34 -1.78
CA PHE A 677 12.02 45.11 -2.18
C PHE A 677 12.10 44.31 -3.48
N LEU A 678 11.33 43.23 -3.58
CA LEU A 678 11.30 42.40 -4.79
C LEU A 678 10.87 43.20 -6.03
N SER A 679 9.84 44.04 -5.90
CA SER A 679 9.40 44.95 -6.94
C SER A 679 10.51 45.91 -7.38
N LYS A 680 11.29 46.47 -6.45
CA LYS A 680 12.47 47.28 -6.82
C LYS A 680 13.46 46.46 -7.64
N VAL A 681 13.76 45.22 -7.23
CA VAL A 681 14.70 44.34 -7.94
C VAL A 681 14.21 44.01 -9.36
N PHE A 682 12.94 43.65 -9.54
CA PHE A 682 12.40 43.32 -10.86
C PHE A 682 12.42 44.51 -11.83
N ASN A 683 12.16 45.72 -11.31
CA ASN A 683 12.06 46.93 -12.11
C ASN A 683 13.39 47.69 -12.29
N SER A 684 14.47 47.29 -11.61
CA SER A 684 15.76 47.97 -11.67
C SER A 684 16.71 47.36 -12.71
N SER A 685 17.74 48.13 -13.10
CA SER A 685 18.87 47.61 -13.86
C SER A 685 19.66 46.58 -13.05
N HIS A 686 20.41 45.71 -13.76
CA HIS A 686 21.31 44.69 -13.19
C HIS A 686 22.19 45.16 -12.01
N SER A 687 22.59 46.44 -12.00
CA SER A 687 23.47 47.01 -10.99
C SER A 687 22.83 47.15 -9.59
N PHE A 688 21.49 47.20 -9.47
CA PHE A 688 20.85 47.45 -8.16
C PHE A 688 21.25 46.42 -7.10
N LEU A 689 21.27 45.13 -7.46
CA LEU A 689 21.70 44.08 -6.54
C LEU A 689 23.20 44.13 -6.26
N GLU A 690 24.01 44.54 -7.23
CA GLU A 690 25.47 44.68 -7.06
C GLU A 690 25.82 45.84 -6.13
N ASP A 691 25.11 46.96 -6.28
CA ASP A 691 25.24 48.15 -5.44
C ASP A 691 24.82 47.81 -4.01
N LEU A 692 23.69 47.11 -3.85
CA LEU A 692 23.17 46.70 -2.55
C LEU A 692 24.13 45.81 -1.77
N THR A 693 24.79 44.86 -2.44
CA THR A 693 25.70 43.92 -1.77
C THR A 693 27.14 44.40 -1.70
N GLY A 694 27.47 45.56 -2.27
CA GLY A 694 28.84 46.07 -2.34
C GLY A 694 29.72 45.30 -3.33
N LEU A 695 29.11 44.60 -4.28
CA LEU A 695 29.77 43.97 -5.43
C LEU A 695 30.29 45.01 -6.42
N THR A 696 29.55 46.10 -6.62
CA THR A 696 30.01 47.24 -7.46
C THR A 696 31.33 47.81 -6.95
N LEU A 697 31.44 48.02 -5.64
CA LEU A 697 32.67 48.50 -5.00
C LEU A 697 33.81 47.48 -5.18
N LEU A 698 33.53 46.18 -5.04
CA LEU A 698 34.53 45.13 -5.22
C LEU A 698 35.08 45.11 -6.66
N HIS A 699 34.22 45.31 -7.67
CA HIS A 699 34.63 45.41 -9.07
C HIS A 699 35.54 46.61 -9.30
N GLN A 700 35.19 47.77 -8.73
CA GLN A 700 36.01 48.98 -8.82
C GLN A 700 37.37 48.79 -8.15
N GLU A 701 37.42 48.19 -6.96
CA GLU A 701 38.67 47.86 -6.25
C GLU A 701 39.55 46.90 -7.05
N THR A 702 38.95 45.89 -7.66
CA THR A 702 39.66 44.90 -8.48
C THR A 702 40.24 45.54 -9.74
N GLN A 703 39.46 46.37 -10.44
CA GLN A 703 39.93 47.11 -11.61
C GLN A 703 41.07 48.09 -11.25
N ALA A 704 40.95 48.79 -10.12
CA ALA A 704 42.00 49.68 -9.65
C ALA A 704 43.28 48.90 -9.29
N ALA A 705 43.15 47.71 -8.70
CA ALA A 705 44.27 46.83 -8.39
C ALA A 705 44.95 46.29 -9.65
N GLU A 706 44.21 45.91 -10.70
CA GLU A 706 44.76 45.51 -12.00
C GLU A 706 45.52 46.64 -12.68
N VAL A 707 44.96 47.85 -12.69
CA VAL A 707 45.63 49.04 -13.24
C VAL A 707 46.94 49.32 -12.50
N ASN A 708 46.92 49.25 -11.17
CA ASN A 708 48.13 49.42 -10.35
C ASN A 708 49.16 48.29 -10.55
N TYR A 709 48.72 47.04 -10.73
CA TYR A 709 49.59 45.91 -11.04
C TYR A 709 50.28 46.09 -12.40
N ASN A 710 49.53 46.51 -13.42
CA ASN A 710 50.07 46.76 -14.75
C ASN A 710 51.07 47.94 -14.74
N LEU A 711 50.75 49.04 -14.05
CA LEU A 711 51.66 50.17 -13.83
C LEU A 711 52.95 49.74 -13.08
N CYS A 712 52.84 48.83 -12.11
CA CYS A 712 53.97 48.31 -11.35
C CYS A 712 54.84 47.32 -12.16
N MET A 713 54.26 46.64 -13.16
CA MET A 713 54.97 45.75 -14.08
C MET A 713 55.68 46.56 -15.19
N GLU A 714 55.09 47.65 -15.67
CA GLU A 714 55.74 48.56 -16.62
C GLU A 714 56.94 49.29 -16.00
N THR A 715 56.87 49.66 -14.72
CA THR A 715 57.99 50.28 -13.98
C THR A 715 59.10 49.30 -13.58
N LYS A 716 58.89 47.98 -13.69
CA LYS A 716 59.93 46.96 -13.50
C LYS A 716 60.63 46.51 -14.79
N ASN A 717 60.07 46.88 -15.95
CA ASN A 717 60.62 46.59 -17.28
C ASN A 717 61.34 47.81 -17.93
N LEU A 718 61.47 48.91 -17.18
CA LEU A 718 62.35 50.06 -17.43
C LEU A 718 63.48 50.02 -16.40
#